data_AF-Q557D1-F1
#
_entry.id   AF-Q557D1-F1
#
_cell.length_a   1.000
_cell.length_b   1.000
_cell.length_c   1.000
_cell.angle_alpha   90.00
_cell.angle_beta   90.00
_cell.angle_gamma   90.00
#
_symmetry.space_group_name_H-M   'P 1'
#
loop_
_entity.id
_entity.type
_entity.pdbx_description
1 polymer ?
#
loop_
_entity_poly.entity_id
_entity_poly.type
_entity_poly.pdbx_seq_one_letter_code
_entity_poly.pdbx_strand_id
1 'polypeptide(L)'
;MDIISTTFDQINTHIKFTNQKKIEFQNHIEKEWEIITQLESNEQFTVYMSKKLKGPNFTNNRFGLCTVKKIKSQYFNENEILNHIKLRDNKYVLKYYGCGKDNNQDVYIYLEFIEYSIPISKVKLIPNDSSIDNFNNVSNTIIELVTCKLVESLNCIHKDNKIVHGNIKGENILLVNDESEYGFSVKFINFSLNIGYEDSIHLDMFNLGCVLIQMLGCDCTKDENIDFLFSKIPNHLVEKFKKVISQLLSKNINNQILTDIISNKITTSLPKYSTLIGEPNDGLIYIGIQNNSDGLILPLFNQPICKKTFTYGVYYLSLSSFHRQLNVGVIPESIHTLELASFNQTILPGVIPTSVRTLKLPSYNKTLTQGSIPKGVRTLLLSSFNQPLTTDIIPKTVTILKLQSFNQPIEWGALPCSLVELSLASYKQPLQWGVIPYYISTLELPLASAPFSEGSIPSGVSKLIQQGEIQQINKPIKINNENNQNYMSCSQNEFDSKLTLILNSKITRESLFFGLKYLELSTFNQSFETLPIPETVEYLKLPMYNQPLTPKLLPSGIKFLILPSFNHPIRGESIPPSVIHLVFNKLFSVIESIPSSVKYLDLGDEYYVYPGHLLHSVLSFRSGLKFRVTDPIPYSQSLTNLNLYNFNIELLKNGISSNVTSLTLGSNFTNIESLSNLPSSVTNLSFGITTLNEKAISDITKYVKSTVTTITVNNEQIRKKIN
;
A
#
# COMPACT_ATOMS: atom_id res chain seq x y z
N MET A 1 -26.30 38.05 -45.53
CA MET A 1 -24.88 38.40 -45.33
C MET A 1 -24.63 39.91 -45.21
N ASP A 2 -25.58 40.80 -45.52
CA ASP A 2 -25.40 42.27 -45.39
C ASP A 2 -25.98 42.91 -44.10
N ILE A 3 -26.21 42.15 -43.02
CA ILE A 3 -26.87 42.66 -41.78
C ILE A 3 -25.96 42.55 -40.53
N ILE A 4 -24.76 41.96 -40.65
CA ILE A 4 -23.88 41.69 -39.49
C ILE A 4 -22.77 42.76 -39.31
N SER A 5 -22.61 43.69 -40.25
CA SER A 5 -21.52 44.69 -40.21
C SER A 5 -21.90 46.02 -39.55
N THR A 6 -23.17 46.30 -39.24
CA THR A 6 -23.64 47.66 -38.93
C THR A 6 -24.16 47.86 -37.50
N THR A 7 -24.16 46.82 -36.66
CA THR A 7 -24.67 46.87 -35.28
C THR A 7 -23.59 46.89 -34.20
N PHE A 8 -22.30 46.73 -34.57
CA PHE A 8 -21.20 46.69 -33.59
C PHE A 8 -20.81 48.08 -33.04
N ASP A 9 -21.09 49.17 -33.75
CA ASP A 9 -20.73 50.52 -33.31
C ASP A 9 -21.83 51.23 -32.49
N GLN A 10 -23.07 50.74 -32.48
CA GLN A 10 -24.21 51.42 -31.84
C GLN A 10 -24.60 50.90 -30.45
N ILE A 11 -23.98 49.82 -29.95
CA ILE A 11 -24.32 49.22 -28.63
C ILE A 11 -23.38 49.71 -27.51
N ASN A 12 -22.30 50.44 -27.83
CA ASN A 12 -21.32 50.94 -26.83
C ASN A 12 -21.79 52.14 -25.98
N THR A 13 -23.06 52.53 -26.03
CA THR A 13 -23.61 53.59 -25.20
C THR A 13 -24.98 53.19 -24.66
N HIS A 14 -25.04 52.71 -23.40
CA HIS A 14 -26.18 52.82 -22.45
C HIS A 14 -26.28 51.63 -21.48
N ILE A 15 -25.24 51.35 -20.68
CA ILE A 15 -25.45 50.70 -19.37
C ILE A 15 -24.54 51.39 -18.34
N LYS A 16 -25.01 52.49 -17.75
CA LYS A 16 -24.43 53.05 -16.53
C LYS A 16 -24.82 52.15 -15.36
N PHE A 17 -23.92 51.24 -14.95
CA PHE A 17 -24.02 50.59 -13.65
C PHE A 17 -23.66 51.61 -12.56
N THR A 18 -24.69 52.21 -11.97
CA THR A 18 -24.65 53.04 -10.77
C THR A 18 -24.39 52.17 -9.53
N ASN A 19 -23.12 51.89 -9.26
CA ASN A 19 -22.50 51.70 -7.93
C ASN A 19 -21.02 51.36 -8.15
N GLN A 20 -20.23 52.37 -8.53
CA GLN A 20 -18.78 52.22 -8.72
C GLN A 20 -18.10 52.00 -7.36
N LYS A 21 -17.92 50.74 -6.96
CA LYS A 21 -16.70 50.39 -6.22
C LYS A 21 -15.55 50.62 -7.20
N LYS A 22 -14.78 51.68 -6.96
CA LYS A 22 -13.61 52.03 -7.76
C LYS A 22 -12.67 50.82 -7.77
N ILE A 23 -12.26 50.35 -8.95
CA ILE A 23 -11.26 49.29 -9.06
C ILE A 23 -9.95 49.82 -8.51
N GLU A 24 -9.40 49.17 -7.49
CA GLU A 24 -8.13 49.54 -6.87
C GLU A 24 -6.99 48.79 -7.58
N PHE A 25 -6.27 49.50 -8.46
CA PHE A 25 -5.08 48.96 -9.11
C PHE A 25 -3.86 49.14 -8.21
N GLN A 26 -3.17 48.02 -7.92
CA GLN A 26 -1.86 48.05 -7.28
C GLN A 26 -0.76 48.30 -8.33
N ASN A 27 0.40 48.80 -7.91
CA ASN A 27 1.57 48.85 -8.81
C ASN A 27 2.09 47.41 -9.04
N HIS A 28 2.15 46.96 -10.29
CA HIS A 28 2.72 45.66 -10.64
C HIS A 28 4.24 45.80 -10.83
N ILE A 29 5.00 45.18 -9.93
CA ILE A 29 6.46 45.17 -9.98
C ILE A 29 6.92 43.79 -10.44
N GLU A 30 7.34 43.66 -11.70
CA GLU A 30 7.71 42.37 -12.32
C GLU A 30 8.78 41.60 -11.51
N LYS A 31 9.75 42.30 -10.91
CA LYS A 31 10.80 41.71 -10.04
C LYS A 31 10.28 41.06 -8.76
N GLU A 32 9.03 41.31 -8.37
CA GLU A 32 8.38 40.65 -7.23
C GLU A 32 7.73 39.32 -7.62
N TRP A 33 7.75 38.95 -8.89
CA TRP A 33 7.16 37.73 -9.41
C TRP A 33 8.20 36.85 -10.08
N GLU A 34 8.12 35.56 -9.81
CA GLU A 34 8.83 34.51 -10.53
C GLU A 34 7.84 33.88 -11.51
N ILE A 35 8.09 34.01 -12.81
CA ILE A 35 7.32 33.28 -13.84
C ILE A 35 7.87 31.87 -13.90
N ILE A 36 7.01 30.89 -13.59
CA ILE A 36 7.38 29.47 -13.64
C ILE A 36 7.12 28.91 -15.04
N THR A 37 5.95 29.21 -15.63
CA THR A 37 5.65 28.85 -17.03
C THR A 37 4.59 29.75 -17.63
N GLN A 38 4.55 29.84 -18.97
CA GLN A 38 3.46 30.47 -19.71
C GLN A 38 2.36 29.44 -19.99
N LEU A 39 1.12 29.73 -19.59
CA LEU A 39 -0.04 28.84 -19.72
C LEU A 39 -0.79 29.08 -21.04
N GLU A 40 -0.98 30.34 -21.42
CA GLU A 40 -1.67 30.76 -22.64
C GLU A 40 -1.07 32.08 -23.12
N SER A 41 -1.05 32.33 -24.42
CA SER A 41 -0.70 33.63 -24.97
C SER A 41 -1.39 33.86 -26.29
N ASN A 42 -1.91 35.05 -26.49
CA ASN A 42 -2.43 35.54 -27.78
C ASN A 42 -2.09 37.02 -27.94
N GLU A 43 -2.62 37.66 -28.98
CA GLU A 43 -2.33 39.07 -29.26
C GLU A 43 -2.81 40.03 -28.15
N GLN A 44 -3.85 39.65 -27.42
CA GLN A 44 -4.54 40.48 -26.43
C GLN A 44 -3.97 40.33 -25.01
N PHE A 45 -3.66 39.10 -24.61
CA PHE A 45 -3.20 38.79 -23.26
C PHE A 45 -2.23 37.60 -23.22
N THR A 46 -1.49 37.49 -22.11
CA THR A 46 -0.65 36.35 -21.77
C THR A 46 -0.97 35.89 -20.35
N VAL A 47 -1.11 34.58 -20.14
CA VAL A 47 -1.38 33.97 -18.84
C VAL A 47 -0.15 33.21 -18.37
N TYR A 48 0.28 33.47 -17.15
CA TYR A 48 1.44 32.84 -16.53
C TYR A 48 1.04 32.05 -15.28
N MET A 49 1.73 30.93 -15.05
CA MET A 49 1.89 30.40 -13.71
C MET A 49 3.05 31.16 -13.07
N SER A 50 2.78 31.83 -11.96
CA SER A 50 3.77 32.65 -11.27
C SER A 50 3.76 32.40 -9.77
N LYS A 51 4.88 32.68 -9.13
CA LYS A 51 5.02 32.71 -7.67
C LYS A 51 5.39 34.12 -7.25
N LYS A 52 4.71 34.64 -6.22
CA LYS A 52 5.06 35.95 -5.68
C LYS A 52 6.24 35.82 -4.72
N LEU A 53 7.32 36.54 -4.98
CA LEU A 53 8.58 36.49 -4.22
C LEU A 53 8.57 37.47 -3.03
N LYS A 54 7.86 38.59 -3.13
CA LYS A 54 7.78 39.63 -2.10
C LYS A 54 6.38 40.24 -2.02
N GLY A 55 6.00 40.71 -0.82
CA GLY A 55 4.68 41.30 -0.55
C GLY A 55 3.68 40.30 0.04
N PRO A 56 2.39 40.68 0.18
CA PRO A 56 1.39 39.81 0.78
C PRO A 56 1.23 38.53 -0.05
N ASN A 57 1.21 37.37 0.63
CA ASN A 57 0.86 36.09 0.02
C ASN A 57 -0.61 36.17 -0.43
N PHE A 58 -0.84 36.11 -1.73
CA PHE A 58 -2.19 36.09 -2.28
C PHE A 58 -2.87 34.72 -2.14
N THR A 59 -2.10 33.65 -1.84
CA THR A 59 -2.60 32.28 -1.91
C THR A 59 -2.37 31.51 -0.60
N ASN A 60 -3.33 30.67 -0.25
CA ASN A 60 -3.22 29.67 0.84
C ASN A 60 -2.77 28.30 0.31
N ASN A 61 -2.35 28.20 -0.96
CA ASN A 61 -1.93 26.92 -1.54
C ASN A 61 -0.49 26.55 -1.11
N ARG A 62 -0.19 25.26 -1.01
CA ARG A 62 1.08 24.71 -0.47
C ARG A 62 2.35 25.30 -1.11
N PHE A 63 2.25 25.83 -2.33
CA PHE A 63 3.39 26.26 -3.13
C PHE A 63 3.48 27.78 -3.33
N GLY A 64 2.46 28.55 -2.94
CA GLY A 64 2.42 30.00 -3.18
C GLY A 64 2.18 30.38 -4.65
N LEU A 65 1.55 29.51 -5.44
CA LEU A 65 1.35 29.68 -6.89
C LEU A 65 0.10 30.49 -7.21
N CYS A 66 0.19 31.33 -8.24
CA CYS A 66 -0.86 32.24 -8.69
C CYS A 66 -0.93 32.22 -10.23
N THR A 67 -2.14 32.30 -10.78
CA THR A 67 -2.35 32.53 -12.21
C THR A 67 -2.33 34.03 -12.45
N VAL A 68 -1.40 34.51 -13.27
CA VAL A 68 -1.26 35.94 -13.58
C VAL A 68 -1.63 36.16 -15.05
N LYS A 69 -2.76 36.81 -15.29
CA LYS A 69 -3.18 37.21 -16.65
C LYS A 69 -2.75 38.65 -16.90
N LYS A 70 -1.77 38.84 -17.79
CA LYS A 70 -1.32 40.13 -18.31
C LYS A 70 -2.13 40.49 -19.56
N ILE A 71 -2.89 41.56 -19.50
CA ILE A 71 -3.69 42.10 -20.60
C ILE A 71 -3.02 43.38 -21.09
N LYS A 72 -2.76 43.49 -22.40
CA LYS A 72 -2.18 44.71 -22.96
C LYS A 72 -3.18 45.86 -22.83
N SER A 73 -2.69 47.04 -22.44
CA SER A 73 -3.52 48.21 -22.12
C SER A 73 -4.58 48.55 -23.18
N GLN A 74 -4.25 48.41 -24.47
CA GLN A 74 -5.14 48.69 -25.60
C GLN A 74 -6.35 47.74 -25.73
N TYR A 75 -6.31 46.57 -25.11
CA TYR A 75 -7.40 45.57 -25.15
C TYR A 75 -8.14 45.45 -23.81
N PHE A 76 -7.71 46.19 -22.79
CA PHE A 76 -8.28 46.07 -21.45
C PHE A 76 -9.69 46.68 -21.39
N ASN A 77 -10.62 45.94 -20.78
CA ASN A 77 -11.96 46.40 -20.46
C ASN A 77 -12.22 46.20 -18.96
N GLU A 78 -12.66 47.26 -18.27
CA GLU A 78 -12.95 47.23 -16.83
C GLU A 78 -13.99 46.17 -16.45
N ASN A 79 -14.89 45.81 -17.36
CA ASN A 79 -15.90 44.77 -17.13
C ASN A 79 -15.29 43.40 -16.87
N GLU A 80 -14.06 43.12 -17.32
CA GLU A 80 -13.37 41.85 -17.01
C GLU A 80 -13.13 41.73 -15.49
N ILE A 81 -12.67 42.80 -14.87
CA ILE A 81 -12.43 42.86 -13.42
C ILE A 81 -13.75 42.92 -12.67
N LEU A 82 -14.73 43.69 -13.15
CA LEU A 82 -16.04 43.78 -12.50
C LEU A 82 -16.76 42.43 -12.45
N ASN A 83 -16.62 41.60 -13.49
CA ASN A 83 -17.16 40.23 -13.49
C ASN A 83 -16.49 39.36 -12.41
N HIS A 84 -15.17 39.41 -12.29
CA HIS A 84 -14.45 38.73 -11.21
C HIS A 84 -14.87 39.22 -9.81
N ILE A 85 -15.09 40.52 -9.63
CA ILE A 85 -15.55 41.09 -8.35
C ILE A 85 -16.98 40.64 -8.01
N LYS A 86 -17.88 40.57 -9.00
CA LYS A 86 -19.24 40.08 -8.84
C LYS A 86 -19.29 38.59 -8.51
N LEU A 87 -18.40 37.80 -9.12
CA LEU A 87 -18.34 36.33 -8.96
C LEU A 87 -17.36 35.86 -7.88
N ARG A 88 -16.80 36.76 -7.06
CA ARG A 88 -15.72 36.45 -6.11
C ARG A 88 -16.04 35.31 -5.12
N ASP A 89 -17.31 35.14 -4.79
CA ASP A 89 -17.80 34.15 -3.83
C ASP A 89 -18.36 32.89 -4.54
N ASN A 90 -18.35 32.87 -5.88
CA ASN A 90 -18.83 31.74 -6.68
C ASN A 90 -17.74 30.68 -6.82
N LYS A 91 -18.00 29.47 -6.32
CA LYS A 91 -17.05 28.34 -6.32
C LYS A 91 -16.69 27.80 -7.72
N TYR A 92 -17.51 28.12 -8.74
CA TYR A 92 -17.37 27.64 -10.11
C TYR A 92 -16.56 28.59 -11.01
N VAL A 93 -15.88 29.59 -10.43
CA VAL A 93 -14.90 30.43 -11.12
C VAL A 93 -13.58 30.44 -10.35
N LEU A 94 -12.51 30.91 -10.99
CA LEU A 94 -11.23 31.13 -10.32
C LEU A 94 -11.38 32.21 -9.25
N LYS A 95 -10.84 31.95 -8.06
CA LYS A 95 -10.80 32.97 -7.00
C LYS A 95 -9.97 34.18 -7.47
N TYR A 96 -10.54 35.37 -7.33
CA TYR A 96 -9.88 36.63 -7.67
C TYR A 96 -9.10 37.17 -6.47
N TYR A 97 -7.81 37.43 -6.65
CA TYR A 97 -6.92 37.95 -5.62
C TYR A 97 -6.65 39.45 -5.73
N GLY A 98 -6.90 40.06 -6.88
CA GLY A 98 -6.69 41.48 -7.12
C GLY A 98 -6.20 41.78 -8.53
N CYS A 99 -5.86 43.04 -8.77
CA CYS A 99 -5.26 43.48 -10.02
C CYS A 99 -4.16 44.53 -9.80
N GLY A 100 -3.26 44.65 -10.76
CA GLY A 100 -2.27 45.72 -10.81
C GLY A 100 -2.03 46.27 -12.21
N LYS A 101 -1.26 47.35 -12.28
CA LYS A 101 -0.77 47.94 -13.53
C LYS A 101 0.72 48.14 -13.48
N ASP A 102 1.40 47.90 -14.60
CA ASP A 102 2.82 48.27 -14.75
C ASP A 102 2.98 49.68 -15.33
N ASN A 103 4.22 50.09 -15.57
CA ASN A 103 4.56 51.40 -16.13
C ASN A 103 4.00 51.60 -17.55
N ASN A 104 3.74 50.53 -18.30
CA ASN A 104 3.17 50.57 -19.66
C ASN A 104 1.63 50.61 -19.65
N GLN A 105 1.01 50.69 -18.46
CA GLN A 105 -0.43 50.59 -18.24
C GLN A 105 -1.03 49.23 -18.59
N ASP A 106 -0.20 48.19 -18.81
CA ASP A 106 -0.71 46.83 -18.97
C ASP A 106 -1.31 46.36 -17.65
N VAL A 107 -2.45 45.66 -17.74
CA VAL A 107 -3.23 45.24 -16.57
C VAL A 107 -2.90 43.80 -16.23
N TYR A 108 -2.61 43.54 -14.96
CA TYR A 108 -2.36 42.21 -14.42
C TYR A 108 -3.51 41.81 -13.52
N ILE A 109 -4.15 40.68 -13.81
CA ILE A 109 -5.20 40.08 -12.99
C ILE A 109 -4.61 38.87 -12.26
N TYR A 110 -4.69 38.86 -10.93
CA TYR A 110 -4.17 37.80 -10.09
C TYR A 110 -5.31 36.85 -9.72
N LEU A 111 -5.20 35.58 -10.11
CA LEU A 111 -6.23 34.57 -9.98
C LEU A 111 -5.68 33.31 -9.29
N GLU A 112 -6.59 32.48 -8.80
CA GLU A 112 -6.31 31.13 -8.35
C GLU A 112 -5.54 30.33 -9.40
N PHE A 113 -4.45 29.68 -8.96
CA PHE A 113 -3.79 28.65 -9.74
C PHE A 113 -4.30 27.29 -9.33
N ILE A 114 -4.75 26.51 -10.30
CA ILE A 114 -5.20 25.13 -10.12
C ILE A 114 -4.16 24.21 -10.74
N GLU A 115 -3.43 23.49 -9.89
CA GLU A 115 -2.34 22.61 -10.32
C GLU A 115 -2.84 21.44 -11.17
N TYR A 116 -4.05 20.94 -10.88
CA TYR A 116 -4.63 19.75 -11.49
C TYR A 116 -5.96 20.08 -12.18
N SER A 117 -5.91 21.00 -13.15
CA SER A 117 -7.04 21.31 -14.02
C SER A 117 -6.74 21.06 -15.48
N ILE A 118 -7.74 20.62 -16.24
CA ILE A 118 -7.61 20.38 -17.69
C ILE A 118 -8.85 20.96 -18.39
N PRO A 119 -8.67 21.67 -19.51
CA PRO A 119 -9.80 22.15 -20.31
C PRO A 119 -10.64 20.98 -20.86
N ILE A 120 -11.95 21.12 -20.85
CA ILE A 120 -12.87 20.07 -21.29
C ILE A 120 -12.70 19.73 -22.78
N SER A 121 -12.15 20.64 -23.59
CA SER A 121 -11.80 20.39 -24.99
C SER A 121 -10.76 19.26 -25.15
N LYS A 122 -9.98 19.00 -24.10
CA LYS A 122 -9.02 17.89 -23.98
C LYS A 122 -9.63 16.64 -23.32
N VAL A 123 -10.95 16.60 -23.14
CA VAL A 123 -11.65 15.44 -22.60
C VAL A 123 -12.32 14.73 -23.76
N LYS A 124 -11.88 13.50 -24.05
CA LYS A 124 -12.62 12.60 -24.94
C LYS A 124 -13.16 11.43 -24.13
N LEU A 125 -14.47 11.37 -24.00
CA LEU A 125 -15.18 10.23 -23.44
C LEU A 125 -15.43 9.27 -24.60
N ILE A 126 -14.44 8.40 -24.89
CA ILE A 126 -14.55 7.46 -26.00
C ILE A 126 -15.53 6.34 -25.61
N PRO A 127 -16.65 6.16 -26.31
CA PRO A 127 -17.41 4.92 -26.23
C PRO A 127 -16.71 3.90 -27.14
N ASN A 128 -15.92 3.01 -26.56
CA ASN A 128 -15.20 1.99 -27.34
C ASN A 128 -16.03 0.70 -27.46
N ASP A 129 -16.10 0.24 -28.71
CA ASP A 129 -16.46 -1.09 -29.20
C ASP A 129 -17.68 -1.79 -28.59
N SER A 130 -18.68 -2.02 -29.43
CA SER A 130 -19.94 -2.71 -29.17
C SER A 130 -19.81 -4.20 -28.81
N SER A 131 -18.66 -4.66 -28.34
CA SER A 131 -18.35 -6.08 -28.12
C SER A 131 -18.39 -6.53 -26.65
N ILE A 132 -18.64 -5.63 -25.69
CA ILE A 132 -18.69 -6.02 -24.26
C ILE A 132 -19.80 -5.27 -23.51
N ASP A 133 -20.95 -5.93 -23.31
CA ASP A 133 -22.17 -5.35 -22.72
C ASP A 133 -21.99 -4.66 -21.35
N ASN A 134 -21.02 -5.09 -20.54
CA ASN A 134 -20.76 -4.48 -19.23
C ASN A 134 -20.09 -3.09 -19.30
N PHE A 135 -19.50 -2.70 -20.43
CA PHE A 135 -18.75 -1.45 -20.57
C PHE A 135 -19.63 -0.23 -20.88
N ASN A 136 -20.79 -0.45 -21.52
CA ASN A 136 -21.71 0.63 -21.90
C ASN A 136 -22.21 1.43 -20.69
N ASN A 137 -22.34 0.80 -19.51
CA ASN A 137 -22.85 1.46 -18.31
C ASN A 137 -21.86 2.46 -17.69
N VAL A 138 -20.56 2.17 -17.73
CA VAL A 138 -19.54 2.99 -17.05
C VAL A 138 -19.29 4.31 -17.79
N SER A 139 -19.12 4.27 -19.11
CA SER A 139 -18.90 5.47 -19.92
C SER A 139 -20.09 6.42 -19.86
N ASN A 140 -21.31 5.89 -20.01
CA ASN A 140 -22.55 6.66 -19.90
C ASN A 140 -22.69 7.36 -18.53
N THR A 141 -22.33 6.67 -17.44
CA THR A 141 -22.38 7.24 -16.09
C THR A 141 -21.44 8.44 -15.94
N ILE A 142 -20.23 8.36 -16.49
CA ILE A 142 -19.26 9.46 -16.46
C ILE A 142 -19.75 10.67 -17.25
N ILE A 143 -20.26 10.43 -18.47
CA ILE A 143 -20.82 11.46 -19.34
C ILE A 143 -21.98 12.18 -18.63
N GLU A 144 -22.89 11.43 -18.02
CA GLU A 144 -23.99 11.96 -17.23
C GLU A 144 -23.48 12.80 -16.05
N LEU A 145 -22.49 12.31 -15.31
CA LEU A 145 -21.94 12.98 -14.13
C LEU A 145 -21.31 14.34 -14.48
N VAL A 146 -20.42 14.37 -15.48
CA VAL A 146 -19.78 15.62 -15.92
C VAL A 146 -20.83 16.61 -16.41
N THR A 147 -21.82 16.13 -17.16
CA THR A 147 -22.90 16.97 -17.69
C THR A 147 -23.76 17.57 -16.58
N CYS A 148 -24.14 16.79 -15.58
CA CYS A 148 -24.86 17.29 -14.42
C CYS A 148 -24.08 18.43 -13.76
N LYS A 149 -22.78 18.22 -13.54
CA LYS A 149 -21.93 19.20 -12.88
C LYS A 149 -21.80 20.48 -13.70
N LEU A 150 -21.67 20.37 -15.03
CA LEU A 150 -21.63 21.51 -15.93
C LEU A 150 -22.92 22.32 -15.91
N VAL A 151 -24.08 21.66 -16.01
CA VAL A 151 -25.38 22.33 -15.98
C VAL A 151 -25.63 22.99 -14.62
N GLU A 152 -25.34 22.29 -13.52
CA GLU A 152 -25.48 22.83 -12.16
C GLU A 152 -24.60 24.06 -11.96
N SER A 153 -23.33 23.97 -12.34
CA SER A 153 -22.35 25.06 -12.17
C SER A 153 -22.68 26.28 -13.01
N LEU A 154 -23.07 26.09 -14.28
CA LEU A 154 -23.49 27.17 -15.15
C LEU A 154 -24.79 27.83 -14.66
N ASN A 155 -25.75 27.05 -14.17
CA ASN A 155 -26.98 27.59 -13.57
C ASN A 155 -26.70 28.43 -12.32
N CYS A 156 -25.73 28.04 -11.47
CA CYS A 156 -25.30 28.88 -10.35
C CYS A 156 -24.67 30.21 -10.80
N ILE A 157 -23.89 30.21 -11.89
CA ILE A 157 -23.35 31.45 -12.47
C ILE A 157 -24.51 32.33 -12.97
N HIS A 158 -25.47 31.74 -13.67
CA HIS A 158 -26.60 32.47 -14.24
C HIS A 158 -27.58 33.01 -13.19
N LYS A 159 -28.15 32.15 -12.34
CA LYS A 159 -29.24 32.52 -11.41
C LYS A 159 -28.75 33.33 -10.23
N ASP A 160 -27.68 32.87 -9.59
CA ASP A 160 -27.26 33.45 -8.31
C ASP A 160 -26.57 34.81 -8.51
N ASN A 161 -26.00 35.05 -9.71
CA ASN A 161 -25.18 36.23 -9.98
C ASN A 161 -25.72 37.13 -11.11
N LYS A 162 -26.75 36.71 -11.85
CA LYS A 162 -27.29 37.41 -13.04
C LYS A 162 -26.21 37.74 -14.08
N ILE A 163 -25.32 36.79 -14.35
CA ILE A 163 -24.22 36.94 -15.31
C ILE A 163 -24.34 35.85 -16.38
N VAL A 164 -24.18 36.22 -17.65
CA VAL A 164 -23.98 35.31 -18.78
C VAL A 164 -22.47 35.14 -18.99
N HIS A 165 -22.00 33.92 -19.18
CA HIS A 165 -20.61 33.62 -19.45
C HIS A 165 -20.20 34.11 -20.84
N GLY A 166 -21.00 33.80 -21.86
CA GLY A 166 -20.91 34.35 -23.21
C GLY A 166 -19.77 33.85 -24.09
N ASN A 167 -18.88 33.02 -23.54
CA ASN A 167 -17.77 32.39 -24.24
C ASN A 167 -17.65 30.90 -23.90
N ILE A 168 -18.79 30.22 -23.74
CA ILE A 168 -18.81 28.80 -23.39
C ILE A 168 -18.20 28.00 -24.54
N LYS A 169 -17.06 27.37 -24.30
CA LYS A 169 -16.35 26.48 -25.22
C LYS A 169 -15.44 25.57 -24.41
N GLY A 170 -14.99 24.47 -24.97
CA GLY A 170 -14.29 23.47 -24.18
C GLY A 170 -12.97 23.95 -23.55
N GLU A 171 -12.28 24.92 -24.19
CA GLU A 171 -11.06 25.54 -23.64
C GLU A 171 -11.32 26.41 -22.39
N ASN A 172 -12.55 26.93 -22.24
CA ASN A 172 -12.93 27.87 -21.18
C ASN A 172 -13.61 27.18 -19.99
N ILE A 173 -13.64 25.84 -19.98
CA ILE A 173 -14.23 25.03 -18.93
C ILE A 173 -13.16 24.11 -18.42
N LEU A 174 -12.70 24.35 -17.20
CA LEU A 174 -11.70 23.54 -16.54
C LEU A 174 -12.40 22.45 -15.72
N LEU A 175 -12.07 21.19 -15.98
CA LEU A 175 -12.30 20.11 -15.02
C LEU A 175 -11.17 20.14 -14.00
N VAL A 176 -11.53 20.23 -12.72
CA VAL A 176 -10.60 20.41 -11.61
C VAL A 176 -10.66 19.16 -10.75
N ASN A 177 -9.53 18.50 -10.56
CA ASN A 177 -9.44 17.40 -9.59
C ASN A 177 -9.42 18.00 -8.18
N ASP A 178 -10.42 17.68 -7.37
CA ASP A 178 -10.56 18.18 -6.00
C ASP A 178 -11.24 17.16 -5.07
N GLU A 179 -11.28 17.48 -3.78
CA GLU A 179 -11.88 16.64 -2.73
C GLU A 179 -13.42 16.78 -2.67
N SER A 180 -14.07 17.24 -3.73
CA SER A 180 -15.54 17.34 -3.77
C SER A 180 -16.19 15.96 -3.72
N GLU A 181 -17.52 15.94 -3.48
CA GLU A 181 -18.31 14.72 -3.41
C GLU A 181 -18.05 13.76 -4.58
N TYR A 182 -17.75 14.28 -5.78
CA TYR A 182 -17.55 13.46 -6.98
C TYR A 182 -16.08 13.24 -7.35
N GLY A 183 -15.12 13.77 -6.58
CA GLY A 183 -13.68 13.74 -6.88
C GLY A 183 -13.25 14.69 -8.01
N PHE A 184 -14.16 15.57 -8.45
CA PHE A 184 -13.85 16.69 -9.33
C PHE A 184 -14.90 17.80 -9.25
N SER A 185 -14.47 19.01 -9.60
CA SER A 185 -15.34 20.15 -9.86
C SER A 185 -15.10 20.75 -11.23
N VAL A 186 -15.86 21.81 -11.53
CA VAL A 186 -15.78 22.55 -12.78
C VAL A 186 -15.50 24.01 -12.45
N LYS A 187 -14.60 24.64 -13.21
CA LYS A 187 -14.44 26.09 -13.18
C LYS A 187 -14.51 26.70 -14.57
N PHE A 188 -15.31 27.74 -14.70
CA PHE A 188 -15.43 28.55 -15.91
C PHE A 188 -14.40 29.69 -15.89
N ILE A 189 -13.76 29.92 -17.04
CA ILE A 189 -12.73 30.93 -17.25
C ILE A 189 -13.01 31.74 -18.52
N ASN A 190 -12.38 32.92 -18.65
CA ASN A 190 -12.44 33.74 -19.86
C ASN A 190 -13.87 34.12 -20.31
N PHE A 191 -14.63 34.71 -19.40
CA PHE A 191 -15.96 35.28 -19.65
C PHE A 191 -15.92 36.33 -20.77
N SER A 192 -16.92 36.34 -21.64
CA SER A 192 -17.10 37.41 -22.63
C SER A 192 -17.42 38.73 -21.96
N LEU A 193 -16.95 39.81 -22.58
CA LEU A 193 -17.26 41.18 -22.18
C LEU A 193 -18.56 41.61 -22.87
N ASN A 194 -19.49 42.22 -22.11
CA ASN A 194 -20.71 42.87 -22.60
C ASN A 194 -21.76 41.98 -23.28
N ILE A 195 -22.50 41.21 -22.48
CA ILE A 195 -23.69 40.49 -22.97
C ILE A 195 -24.86 40.73 -22.01
N GLY A 196 -26.00 41.17 -22.53
CA GLY A 196 -27.23 41.36 -21.76
C GLY A 196 -27.73 40.02 -21.21
N TYR A 197 -28.18 40.00 -19.94
CA TYR A 197 -28.53 38.75 -19.28
C TYR A 197 -29.74 38.04 -19.93
N GLU A 198 -30.83 38.77 -20.10
CA GLU A 198 -32.12 38.19 -20.53
C GLU A 198 -32.07 37.68 -21.98
N ASP A 199 -31.33 38.36 -22.86
CA ASP A 199 -31.29 38.05 -24.28
C ASP A 199 -30.22 37.03 -24.66
N SER A 200 -29.42 36.50 -23.72
CA SER A 200 -28.24 35.72 -24.11
C SER A 200 -27.92 34.51 -23.23
N ILE A 201 -28.72 34.26 -22.20
CA ILE A 201 -28.62 33.02 -21.42
C ILE A 201 -28.75 31.77 -22.30
N HIS A 202 -29.57 31.85 -23.36
CA HIS A 202 -29.79 30.77 -24.31
C HIS A 202 -28.53 30.41 -25.11
N LEU A 203 -27.64 31.39 -25.36
CA LEU A 203 -26.40 31.19 -26.10
C LEU A 203 -25.41 30.33 -25.30
N ASP A 204 -25.31 30.58 -23.99
CA ASP A 204 -24.51 29.76 -23.08
C ASP A 204 -25.02 28.31 -23.04
N MET A 205 -26.34 28.12 -23.04
CA MET A 205 -26.95 26.79 -23.02
C MET A 205 -26.70 26.03 -24.32
N PHE A 206 -26.89 26.69 -25.46
CA PHE A 206 -26.59 26.12 -26.77
C PHE A 206 -25.12 25.69 -26.87
N ASN A 207 -24.21 26.59 -26.48
CA ASN A 207 -22.78 26.32 -26.48
C ASN A 207 -22.38 25.22 -25.50
N LEU A 208 -23.06 25.09 -24.35
CA LEU A 208 -22.88 23.96 -23.45
C LEU A 208 -23.31 22.64 -24.13
N GLY A 209 -24.44 22.63 -24.84
CA GLY A 209 -24.86 21.49 -25.66
C GLY A 209 -23.78 21.07 -26.68
N CYS A 210 -23.18 22.03 -27.37
CA CYS A 210 -22.06 21.79 -28.30
C CYS A 210 -20.83 21.21 -27.59
N VAL A 211 -20.48 21.71 -26.40
CA VAL A 211 -19.38 21.16 -25.58
C VAL A 211 -19.64 19.71 -25.20
N LEU A 212 -20.88 19.37 -24.82
CA LEU A 212 -21.24 17.99 -24.48
C LEU A 212 -21.10 17.05 -25.67
N ILE A 213 -21.50 17.49 -26.87
CA ILE A 213 -21.28 16.69 -28.09
C ILE A 213 -19.78 16.56 -28.40
N GLN A 214 -19.00 17.62 -28.21
CA GLN A 214 -17.54 17.58 -28.35
C GLN A 214 -16.91 16.53 -27.43
N MET A 215 -17.37 16.42 -26.18
CA MET A 215 -16.89 15.42 -25.23
C MET A 215 -17.18 13.97 -25.67
N LEU A 216 -18.23 13.75 -26.47
CA LEU A 216 -18.54 12.44 -27.09
C LEU A 216 -17.61 12.11 -28.28
N GLY A 217 -16.56 12.90 -28.51
CA GLY A 217 -15.59 12.69 -29.59
C GLY A 217 -16.05 13.23 -30.95
N CYS A 218 -17.15 13.99 -30.99
CA CYS A 218 -17.70 14.54 -32.22
C CYS A 218 -17.19 15.97 -32.47
N ASP A 219 -16.53 16.20 -33.60
CA ASP A 219 -16.09 17.55 -33.96
C ASP A 219 -17.29 18.41 -34.38
N CYS A 220 -17.69 19.35 -33.51
CA CYS A 220 -18.79 20.29 -33.74
C CYS A 220 -18.30 21.63 -34.30
N THR A 221 -16.99 21.80 -34.51
CA THR A 221 -16.38 23.12 -34.72
C THR A 221 -16.68 23.76 -36.09
N LYS A 222 -17.49 23.12 -36.94
CA LYS A 222 -17.68 23.54 -38.33
C LYS A 222 -19.12 23.71 -38.79
N ASP A 223 -20.13 23.32 -38.01
CA ASP A 223 -21.53 23.38 -38.45
C ASP A 223 -22.48 23.78 -37.31
N GLU A 224 -23.18 24.90 -37.47
CA GLU A 224 -24.24 25.38 -36.57
C GLU A 224 -25.59 24.69 -36.82
N ASN A 225 -25.65 23.75 -37.76
CA ASN A 225 -26.89 23.06 -38.10
C ASN A 225 -27.27 22.06 -36.99
N ILE A 226 -28.38 22.36 -36.30
CA ILE A 226 -28.94 21.54 -35.21
C ILE A 226 -29.18 20.08 -35.66
N ASP A 227 -29.67 19.86 -36.89
CA ASP A 227 -29.94 18.50 -37.39
C ASP A 227 -28.63 17.70 -37.54
N PHE A 228 -27.56 18.38 -37.94
CA PHE A 228 -26.22 17.78 -38.01
C PHE A 228 -25.71 17.44 -36.61
N LEU A 229 -25.85 18.35 -35.63
CA LEU A 229 -25.47 18.10 -34.24
C LEU A 229 -26.22 16.90 -33.65
N PHE A 230 -27.53 16.78 -33.92
CA PHE A 230 -28.32 15.62 -33.51
C PHE A 230 -27.82 14.31 -34.13
N SER A 231 -27.41 14.34 -35.41
CA SER A 231 -26.89 13.16 -36.11
C SER A 231 -25.56 12.63 -35.52
N LYS A 232 -24.86 13.46 -34.73
CA LYS A 232 -23.60 13.09 -34.07
C LYS A 232 -23.80 12.41 -32.72
N ILE A 233 -25.00 12.47 -32.14
CA ILE A 233 -25.27 11.84 -30.85
C ILE A 233 -25.26 10.31 -31.03
N PRO A 234 -24.36 9.56 -30.37
CA PRO A 234 -24.29 8.12 -30.56
C PRO A 234 -25.59 7.42 -30.13
N ASN A 235 -26.03 6.44 -30.93
CA ASN A 235 -27.29 5.73 -30.67
C ASN A 235 -27.32 4.96 -29.34
N HIS A 236 -26.16 4.52 -28.84
CA HIS A 236 -25.99 3.75 -27.61
C HIS A 236 -26.03 4.60 -26.32
N LEU A 237 -26.11 5.92 -26.46
CA LEU A 237 -26.18 6.85 -25.35
C LEU A 237 -27.54 6.74 -24.66
N VAL A 238 -27.57 6.82 -23.33
CA VAL A 238 -28.82 6.70 -22.56
C VAL A 238 -29.84 7.75 -23.04
N GLU A 239 -31.08 7.35 -23.30
CA GLU A 239 -32.14 8.24 -23.81
C GLU A 239 -32.34 9.51 -22.96
N LYS A 240 -32.17 9.37 -21.64
CA LYS A 240 -32.19 10.50 -20.70
C LYS A 240 -31.14 11.55 -21.05
N PHE A 241 -29.94 11.13 -21.40
CA PHE A 241 -28.84 12.01 -21.76
C PHE A 241 -29.05 12.65 -23.15
N LYS A 242 -29.54 11.88 -24.12
CA LYS A 242 -29.96 12.43 -25.42
C LYS A 242 -31.00 13.54 -25.24
N LYS A 243 -31.96 13.33 -24.33
CA LYS A 243 -32.98 14.35 -24.00
C LYS A 243 -32.36 15.63 -23.44
N VAL A 244 -31.35 15.54 -22.58
CA VAL A 244 -30.64 16.73 -22.04
C VAL A 244 -29.93 17.50 -23.15
N ILE A 245 -29.14 16.83 -24.01
CA ILE A 245 -28.51 17.50 -25.16
C ILE A 245 -29.58 18.12 -26.06
N SER A 246 -30.66 17.40 -26.33
CA SER A 246 -31.77 17.90 -27.17
C SER A 246 -32.39 19.17 -26.61
N GLN A 247 -32.59 19.22 -25.29
CA GLN A 247 -33.11 20.40 -24.61
C GLN A 247 -32.11 21.57 -24.67
N LEU A 248 -30.81 21.32 -24.48
CA LEU A 248 -29.74 22.32 -24.55
C LEU A 248 -29.49 22.88 -25.96
N LEU A 249 -29.83 22.13 -27.01
CA LEU A 249 -29.73 22.60 -28.40
C LEU A 249 -31.03 23.25 -28.91
N SER A 250 -32.10 23.22 -28.12
CA SER A 250 -33.41 23.72 -28.57
C SER A 250 -33.42 25.25 -28.69
N LYS A 251 -34.03 25.77 -29.77
CA LYS A 251 -34.19 27.22 -29.98
C LYS A 251 -35.07 27.91 -28.93
N ASN A 252 -35.87 27.14 -28.18
CA ASN A 252 -36.83 27.64 -27.19
C ASN A 252 -36.38 27.37 -25.74
N ILE A 253 -35.07 27.37 -25.48
CA ILE A 253 -34.55 27.27 -24.11
C ILE A 253 -35.07 28.42 -23.28
N ASN A 254 -35.76 28.06 -22.19
CA ASN A 254 -36.23 28.99 -21.18
C ASN A 254 -35.76 28.53 -19.79
N ASN A 255 -35.90 29.42 -18.80
CA ASN A 255 -35.53 29.12 -17.40
C ASN A 255 -36.25 27.90 -16.83
N GLN A 256 -37.43 27.56 -17.36
CA GLN A 256 -38.16 26.37 -16.97
C GLN A 256 -37.44 25.10 -17.43
N ILE A 257 -36.98 25.03 -18.68
CA ILE A 257 -36.20 23.88 -19.19
C ILE A 257 -34.91 23.69 -18.39
N LEU A 258 -34.19 24.76 -18.06
CA LEU A 258 -33.00 24.71 -17.20
C LEU A 258 -33.35 24.15 -15.81
N THR A 259 -34.44 24.64 -15.23
CA THR A 259 -34.96 24.13 -13.95
C THR A 259 -35.42 22.69 -14.09
N ASP A 260 -35.98 22.27 -15.22
CA ASP A 260 -36.40 20.90 -15.51
C ASP A 260 -35.20 19.97 -15.73
N ILE A 261 -34.11 20.44 -16.33
CA ILE A 261 -32.86 19.67 -16.47
C ILE A 261 -32.23 19.45 -15.08
N ILE A 262 -32.24 20.49 -14.23
CA ILE A 262 -31.71 20.42 -12.86
C ILE A 262 -32.64 19.62 -11.93
N SER A 263 -33.95 19.79 -12.05
CA SER A 263 -34.97 19.19 -11.18
C SER A 263 -35.39 17.79 -11.61
N ASN A 264 -35.27 17.42 -12.89
CA ASN A 264 -35.24 16.02 -13.30
C ASN A 264 -33.93 15.42 -12.82
N LYS A 265 -33.86 15.11 -11.52
CA LYS A 265 -32.88 14.27 -10.85
C LYS A 265 -32.18 13.33 -11.84
N ILE A 266 -31.11 13.82 -12.46
CA ILE A 266 -30.13 12.95 -13.13
C ILE A 266 -29.40 12.11 -12.07
N THR A 267 -29.69 12.38 -10.78
CA THR A 267 -29.40 11.58 -9.60
C THR A 267 -30.21 10.27 -9.53
N THR A 268 -29.95 9.35 -10.45
CA THR A 268 -29.98 7.90 -10.15
C THR A 268 -28.67 7.57 -9.45
N SER A 269 -28.71 7.28 -8.14
CA SER A 269 -27.61 6.81 -7.28
C SER A 269 -26.22 6.83 -7.94
N LEU A 270 -25.64 8.03 -8.09
CA LEU A 270 -24.37 8.22 -8.75
C LEU A 270 -23.29 7.42 -7.98
N PRO A 271 -22.34 6.74 -8.64
CA PRO A 271 -21.16 6.22 -7.97
C PRO A 271 -20.50 7.39 -7.25
N LYS A 272 -20.36 7.26 -5.94
CA LYS A 272 -20.03 8.38 -5.06
C LYS A 272 -18.64 8.96 -5.27
N TYR A 273 -17.78 8.40 -6.11
CA TYR A 273 -16.40 8.86 -6.24
C TYR A 273 -15.91 8.64 -7.67
N SER A 274 -15.42 9.68 -8.34
CA SER A 274 -14.76 9.57 -9.64
C SER A 274 -13.50 10.43 -9.65
N THR A 275 -12.36 9.89 -10.09
CA THR A 275 -11.11 10.66 -10.12
C THR A 275 -10.73 10.99 -11.56
N LEU A 276 -10.39 12.25 -11.83
CA LEU A 276 -9.81 12.68 -13.10
C LEU A 276 -8.33 12.29 -13.17
N ILE A 277 -7.92 11.64 -14.27
CA ILE A 277 -6.54 11.24 -14.55
C ILE A 277 -6.15 11.71 -15.95
N GLY A 278 -5.32 12.75 -16.03
CA GLY A 278 -4.62 13.19 -17.24
C GLY A 278 -3.42 14.03 -16.79
N GLU A 279 -2.30 14.17 -17.49
CA GLU A 279 -1.75 13.57 -18.71
C GLU A 279 -0.23 13.41 -18.51
N PRO A 280 0.42 12.51 -19.26
CA PRO A 280 1.69 12.92 -19.83
C PRO A 280 1.65 12.76 -21.36
N ASN A 281 1.25 13.83 -22.05
CA ASN A 281 1.57 14.18 -23.45
C ASN A 281 0.50 14.01 -24.57
N ASP A 282 -0.72 13.50 -24.34
CA ASP A 282 -1.63 13.07 -25.43
C ASP A 282 -2.96 13.87 -25.60
N GLY A 283 -3.17 14.95 -24.85
CA GLY A 283 -4.44 15.66 -24.70
C GLY A 283 -5.65 14.89 -24.13
N LEU A 284 -5.54 13.81 -23.33
CA LEU A 284 -6.65 12.96 -22.88
C LEU A 284 -6.75 12.77 -21.35
N ILE A 285 -7.95 13.00 -20.78
CA ILE A 285 -8.30 12.61 -19.41
C ILE A 285 -9.08 11.30 -19.38
N TYR A 286 -8.64 10.37 -18.54
CA TYR A 286 -9.42 9.22 -18.10
C TYR A 286 -10.15 9.58 -16.80
N ILE A 287 -11.47 9.49 -16.79
CA ILE A 287 -12.25 9.55 -15.55
C ILE A 287 -12.35 8.12 -15.04
N GLY A 288 -11.72 7.86 -13.90
CA GLY A 288 -11.87 6.59 -13.20
C GLY A 288 -13.06 6.60 -12.29
N ILE A 289 -13.76 5.46 -12.23
CA ILE A 289 -14.76 5.23 -11.19
C ILE A 289 -14.01 4.77 -9.95
N GLN A 290 -14.21 5.48 -8.85
CA GLN A 290 -13.78 5.06 -7.53
C GLN A 290 -14.97 4.39 -6.82
N ASN A 291 -14.86 3.09 -6.57
CA ASN A 291 -15.85 2.40 -5.77
C ASN A 291 -15.65 2.75 -4.29
N ASN A 292 -16.68 2.59 -3.45
CA ASN A 292 -16.74 2.87 -2.00
C ASN A 292 -15.58 2.27 -1.14
N SER A 293 -14.66 1.54 -1.76
CA SER A 293 -13.42 0.99 -1.21
C SER A 293 -12.22 1.50 -2.01
N ASP A 294 -11.87 2.78 -1.87
CA ASP A 294 -10.64 3.47 -2.33
C ASP A 294 -9.95 2.96 -3.62
N GLY A 295 -10.75 2.57 -4.61
CA GLY A 295 -10.27 1.77 -5.73
C GLY A 295 -10.56 2.40 -7.08
N LEU A 296 -9.51 2.69 -7.84
CA LEU A 296 -9.54 3.31 -9.15
C LEU A 296 -9.55 2.27 -10.27
N ILE A 297 -10.63 2.23 -11.05
CA ILE A 297 -10.76 1.31 -12.19
C ILE A 297 -10.75 2.13 -13.49
N LEU A 298 -9.78 1.84 -14.37
CA LEU A 298 -9.61 2.48 -15.67
C LEU A 298 -9.54 1.40 -16.75
N PRO A 299 -10.69 0.89 -17.20
CA PRO A 299 -10.70 -0.35 -17.94
C PRO A 299 -10.12 -0.17 -19.36
N LEU A 300 -10.16 1.03 -19.93
CA LEU A 300 -9.61 1.37 -21.25
C LEU A 300 -8.24 2.09 -21.20
N PHE A 301 -7.69 2.33 -20.01
CA PHE A 301 -6.43 3.07 -19.90
C PHE A 301 -5.27 2.26 -20.47
N ASN A 302 -4.62 2.80 -21.49
CA ASN A 302 -3.45 2.20 -22.11
C ASN A 302 -2.42 3.24 -22.57
N GLN A 303 -2.39 4.43 -21.96
CA GLN A 303 -1.37 5.43 -22.25
C GLN A 303 -0.14 5.25 -21.37
N PRO A 304 1.03 5.79 -21.75
CA PRO A 304 2.21 5.76 -20.89
C PRO A 304 1.91 6.32 -19.49
N ILE A 305 2.29 5.58 -18.46
CA ILE A 305 2.16 6.03 -17.06
C ILE A 305 3.46 6.74 -16.68
N CYS A 306 3.35 7.98 -16.20
CA CYS A 306 4.46 8.76 -15.67
C CYS A 306 4.41 8.83 -14.14
N LYS A 307 5.47 9.33 -13.52
CA LYS A 307 5.43 9.68 -12.10
C LYS A 307 4.32 10.72 -11.91
N LYS A 308 3.40 10.46 -10.97
CA LYS A 308 2.21 11.27 -10.62
C LYS A 308 0.97 11.08 -11.51
N THR A 309 0.94 10.13 -12.44
CA THR A 309 -0.31 9.83 -13.19
C THR A 309 -1.46 9.52 -12.25
N PHE A 310 -1.23 8.75 -11.19
CA PHE A 310 -2.22 8.45 -10.17
C PHE A 310 -1.93 9.31 -8.93
N THR A 311 -2.87 10.18 -8.56
CA THR A 311 -2.78 11.07 -7.40
C THR A 311 -3.03 10.32 -6.09
N TYR A 312 -2.69 10.96 -4.96
CA TYR A 312 -2.63 10.34 -3.64
C TYR A 312 -3.94 9.69 -3.19
N GLY A 313 -3.84 8.57 -2.46
CA GLY A 313 -4.98 7.95 -1.77
C GLY A 313 -5.63 6.77 -2.48
N VAL A 314 -5.19 6.39 -3.69
CA VAL A 314 -5.66 5.14 -4.32
C VAL A 314 -5.02 3.94 -3.60
N TYR A 315 -5.84 2.99 -3.14
CA TYR A 315 -5.39 1.72 -2.53
C TYR A 315 -5.66 0.52 -3.45
N TYR A 316 -6.62 0.61 -4.36
CA TYR A 316 -6.88 -0.40 -5.38
C TYR A 316 -6.75 0.24 -6.78
N LEU A 317 -5.99 -0.35 -7.69
CA LEU A 317 -5.83 0.12 -9.07
C LEU A 317 -6.08 -1.02 -10.05
N SER A 318 -7.01 -0.84 -10.97
CA SER A 318 -7.29 -1.79 -12.06
C SER A 318 -7.20 -1.12 -13.42
N LEU A 319 -6.27 -1.59 -14.26
CA LEU A 319 -6.05 -1.12 -15.63
C LEU A 319 -6.27 -2.28 -16.60
N SER A 320 -7.52 -2.54 -16.99
CA SER A 320 -7.87 -3.77 -17.71
C SER A 320 -7.18 -3.88 -19.09
N SER A 321 -7.23 -2.84 -19.91
CA SER A 321 -6.63 -2.83 -21.26
C SER A 321 -5.15 -2.43 -21.33
N PHE A 322 -4.49 -2.19 -20.19
CA PHE A 322 -3.11 -1.72 -20.16
C PHE A 322 -2.12 -2.83 -20.56
N HIS A 323 -1.39 -2.62 -21.66
CA HIS A 323 -0.47 -3.62 -22.23
C HIS A 323 0.93 -3.07 -22.56
N ARG A 324 1.21 -1.82 -22.20
CA ARG A 324 2.52 -1.18 -22.39
C ARG A 324 3.51 -1.56 -21.28
N GLN A 325 4.81 -1.36 -21.52
CA GLN A 325 5.85 -1.56 -20.50
C GLN A 325 5.68 -0.57 -19.35
N LEU A 326 5.85 -1.05 -18.10
CA LEU A 326 5.90 -0.20 -16.90
C LEU A 326 7.35 0.11 -16.51
N ASN A 327 7.60 1.35 -16.11
CA ASN A 327 8.87 1.81 -15.56
C ASN A 327 8.84 1.83 -14.03
N VAL A 328 10.01 1.77 -13.39
CA VAL A 328 10.13 1.82 -11.92
C VAL A 328 9.56 3.13 -11.37
N GLY A 329 8.71 3.03 -10.33
CA GLY A 329 8.16 4.17 -9.60
C GLY A 329 6.98 4.91 -10.27
N VAL A 330 6.39 4.36 -11.34
CA VAL A 330 5.19 4.95 -11.97
C VAL A 330 3.89 4.56 -11.27
N ILE A 331 3.87 3.40 -10.62
CA ILE A 331 2.78 2.97 -9.75
C ILE A 331 3.08 3.47 -8.32
N PRO A 332 2.20 4.25 -7.67
CA PRO A 332 2.44 4.81 -6.34
C PRO A 332 2.54 3.76 -5.22
N GLU A 333 3.30 4.07 -4.17
CA GLU A 333 3.42 3.25 -2.95
C GLU A 333 2.15 3.21 -2.06
N SER A 334 1.07 3.91 -2.45
CA SER A 334 -0.24 3.76 -1.78
C SER A 334 -1.03 2.53 -2.26
N ILE A 335 -0.70 1.98 -3.44
CA ILE A 335 -1.47 0.87 -4.05
C ILE A 335 -1.25 -0.42 -3.24
N HIS A 336 -2.33 -0.98 -2.71
CA HIS A 336 -2.35 -2.28 -2.02
C HIS A 336 -2.92 -3.40 -2.89
N THR A 337 -3.80 -3.08 -3.84
CA THR A 337 -4.28 -4.04 -4.84
C THR A 337 -4.01 -3.51 -6.24
N LEU A 338 -3.27 -4.26 -7.05
CA LEU A 338 -2.97 -3.94 -8.44
C LEU A 338 -3.50 -5.03 -9.37
N GLU A 339 -4.32 -4.64 -10.34
CA GLU A 339 -4.90 -5.52 -11.34
C GLU A 339 -4.60 -4.99 -12.74
N LEU A 340 -3.82 -5.74 -13.53
CA LEU A 340 -3.48 -5.37 -14.90
C LEU A 340 -3.91 -6.53 -15.81
N ALA A 341 -5.15 -6.49 -16.28
CA ALA A 341 -5.80 -7.66 -16.87
C ALA A 341 -5.08 -8.13 -18.15
N SER A 342 -4.83 -7.22 -19.09
CA SER A 342 -4.17 -7.50 -20.38
C SER A 342 -2.64 -7.33 -20.38
N PHE A 343 -2.00 -7.14 -19.21
CA PHE A 343 -0.57 -6.88 -19.15
C PHE A 343 0.26 -8.15 -19.32
N ASN A 344 1.13 -8.16 -20.34
CA ASN A 344 2.05 -9.28 -20.65
C ASN A 344 3.44 -8.80 -21.07
N GLN A 345 3.96 -7.74 -20.43
CA GLN A 345 5.31 -7.21 -20.65
C GLN A 345 6.25 -7.59 -19.51
N THR A 346 7.57 -7.56 -19.72
CA THR A 346 8.54 -8.01 -18.71
C THR A 346 8.44 -7.15 -17.43
N ILE A 347 8.32 -7.78 -16.26
CA ILE A 347 8.27 -7.07 -14.96
C ILE A 347 9.67 -7.04 -14.36
N LEU A 348 10.33 -5.87 -14.43
CA LEU A 348 11.61 -5.65 -13.78
C LEU A 348 11.44 -5.48 -12.25
N PRO A 349 12.41 -5.90 -11.42
CA PRO A 349 12.35 -5.68 -9.98
C PRO A 349 12.12 -4.20 -9.62
N GLY A 350 11.17 -3.95 -8.71
CA GLY A 350 10.81 -2.60 -8.25
C GLY A 350 9.80 -1.84 -9.14
N VAL A 351 9.38 -2.40 -10.28
CA VAL A 351 8.31 -1.81 -11.11
C VAL A 351 6.97 -1.80 -10.37
N ILE A 352 6.65 -2.92 -9.72
CA ILE A 352 5.49 -3.03 -8.85
C ILE A 352 5.96 -2.69 -7.42
N PRO A 353 5.33 -1.72 -6.74
CA PRO A 353 5.78 -1.22 -5.44
C PRO A 353 5.60 -2.26 -4.33
N THR A 354 6.39 -2.12 -3.25
CA THR A 354 6.40 -3.11 -2.15
C THR A 354 5.17 -3.07 -1.24
N SER A 355 4.35 -2.03 -1.38
CA SER A 355 3.04 -1.85 -0.75
C SER A 355 1.96 -2.81 -1.28
N VAL A 356 2.08 -3.31 -2.51
CA VAL A 356 1.07 -4.19 -3.12
C VAL A 356 0.93 -5.50 -2.35
N ARG A 357 -0.29 -5.78 -1.86
CA ARG A 357 -0.70 -7.00 -1.15
C ARG A 357 -1.45 -7.98 -2.05
N THR A 358 -2.18 -7.48 -3.03
CA THR A 358 -2.90 -8.31 -4.01
C THR A 358 -2.47 -7.91 -5.40
N LEU A 359 -1.86 -8.84 -6.13
CA LEU A 359 -1.42 -8.63 -7.51
C LEU A 359 -2.16 -9.61 -8.44
N LYS A 360 -2.89 -9.07 -9.41
CA LYS A 360 -3.62 -9.85 -10.41
C LYS A 360 -3.13 -9.51 -11.80
N LEU A 361 -2.57 -10.49 -12.50
CA LEU A 361 -2.08 -10.38 -13.87
C LEU A 361 -2.61 -11.58 -14.69
N PRO A 362 -3.93 -11.65 -14.95
CA PRO A 362 -4.56 -12.83 -15.52
C PRO A 362 -4.02 -13.21 -16.91
N SER A 363 -3.58 -12.26 -17.75
CA SER A 363 -3.00 -12.53 -19.08
C SER A 363 -1.47 -12.65 -19.11
N TYR A 364 -0.78 -12.58 -17.97
CA TYR A 364 0.68 -12.61 -17.92
C TYR A 364 1.26 -14.02 -18.13
N ASN A 365 2.18 -14.18 -19.09
CA ASN A 365 2.82 -15.47 -19.41
C ASN A 365 4.30 -15.33 -19.84
N LYS A 366 5.00 -14.29 -19.36
CA LYS A 366 6.46 -14.15 -19.53
C LYS A 366 7.20 -14.72 -18.33
N THR A 367 8.44 -15.17 -18.51
CA THR A 367 9.28 -15.67 -17.41
C THR A 367 9.45 -14.60 -16.32
N LEU A 368 9.30 -15.01 -15.06
CA LEU A 368 9.53 -14.14 -13.89
C LEU A 368 10.98 -14.27 -13.44
N THR A 369 11.57 -13.18 -12.93
CA THR A 369 12.89 -13.20 -12.29
C THR A 369 12.76 -12.85 -10.81
N GLN A 370 13.81 -13.12 -10.02
CA GLN A 370 13.80 -12.81 -8.59
C GLN A 370 13.52 -11.31 -8.37
N GLY A 371 12.45 -11.01 -7.64
CA GLY A 371 12.02 -9.64 -7.36
C GLY A 371 11.04 -9.04 -8.38
N SER A 372 10.68 -9.73 -9.49
CA SER A 372 9.58 -9.32 -10.38
C SER A 372 8.27 -9.18 -9.61
N ILE A 373 8.00 -10.12 -8.70
CA ILE A 373 6.90 -10.02 -7.75
C ILE A 373 7.46 -9.42 -6.45
N PRO A 374 6.92 -8.28 -5.95
CA PRO A 374 7.48 -7.62 -4.78
C PRO A 374 7.19 -8.40 -3.49
N LYS A 375 8.09 -8.28 -2.50
CA LYS A 375 8.02 -8.98 -1.21
C LYS A 375 6.77 -8.63 -0.36
N GLY A 376 5.95 -7.67 -0.77
CA GLY A 376 4.71 -7.30 -0.07
C GLY A 376 3.49 -8.16 -0.42
N VAL A 377 3.52 -8.87 -1.55
CA VAL A 377 2.36 -9.57 -2.13
C VAL A 377 1.95 -10.76 -1.27
N ARG A 378 0.67 -10.82 -0.91
CA ARG A 378 0.01 -11.94 -0.20
C ARG A 378 -0.89 -12.75 -1.11
N THR A 379 -1.58 -12.10 -2.05
CA THR A 379 -2.43 -12.78 -3.04
C THR A 379 -1.87 -12.53 -4.43
N LEU A 380 -1.49 -13.61 -5.13
CA LEU A 380 -0.96 -13.56 -6.49
C LEU A 380 -1.85 -14.39 -7.43
N LEU A 381 -2.38 -13.75 -8.47
CA LEU A 381 -3.19 -14.40 -9.50
C LEU A 381 -2.53 -14.21 -10.86
N LEU A 382 -2.15 -15.34 -11.49
CA LEU A 382 -1.54 -15.39 -12.82
C LEU A 382 -2.27 -16.46 -13.68
N SER A 383 -3.52 -16.20 -14.07
CA SER A 383 -4.39 -17.18 -14.72
C SER A 383 -3.79 -17.84 -15.97
N SER A 384 -3.07 -17.08 -16.81
CA SER A 384 -2.51 -17.56 -18.09
C SER A 384 -1.04 -18.00 -18.00
N PHE A 385 -0.44 -17.96 -16.80
CA PHE A 385 0.98 -18.21 -16.63
C PHE A 385 1.32 -19.70 -16.75
N ASN A 386 2.25 -20.03 -17.64
CA ASN A 386 2.71 -21.39 -17.92
C ASN A 386 4.23 -21.45 -18.22
N GLN A 387 5.03 -20.64 -17.52
CA GLN A 387 6.49 -20.64 -17.57
C GLN A 387 7.06 -21.36 -16.33
N PRO A 388 8.27 -21.97 -16.38
CA PRO A 388 8.85 -22.65 -15.23
C PRO A 388 8.94 -21.76 -13.98
N LEU A 389 8.67 -22.35 -12.81
CA LEU A 389 8.88 -21.72 -11.51
C LEU A 389 10.13 -22.31 -10.87
N THR A 390 11.08 -21.47 -10.48
CA THR A 390 12.28 -21.84 -9.72
C THR A 390 12.25 -21.21 -8.34
N THR A 391 13.15 -21.65 -7.46
CA THR A 391 13.27 -21.19 -6.07
C THR A 391 13.31 -19.65 -5.96
N ASP A 392 12.60 -19.10 -4.98
CA ASP A 392 12.54 -17.67 -4.64
C ASP A 392 11.95 -16.72 -5.71
N ILE A 393 11.40 -17.23 -6.83
CA ILE A 393 10.64 -16.40 -7.80
C ILE A 393 9.35 -15.84 -7.18
N ILE A 394 8.59 -16.71 -6.51
CA ILE A 394 7.38 -16.33 -5.79
C ILE A 394 7.81 -15.98 -4.34
N PRO A 395 7.59 -14.75 -3.86
CA PRO A 395 8.02 -14.35 -2.53
C PRO A 395 7.41 -15.18 -1.41
N LYS A 396 8.17 -15.39 -0.33
CA LYS A 396 7.74 -16.08 0.92
C LYS A 396 6.64 -15.37 1.71
N THR A 397 6.03 -14.34 1.14
CA THR A 397 4.91 -13.59 1.71
C THR A 397 3.59 -13.92 1.03
N VAL A 398 3.61 -14.62 -0.11
CA VAL A 398 2.41 -15.04 -0.84
C VAL A 398 1.72 -16.16 -0.07
N THR A 399 0.47 -15.93 0.32
CA THR A 399 -0.40 -16.88 1.02
C THR A 399 -1.46 -17.49 0.10
N ILE A 400 -1.85 -16.79 -0.97
CA ILE A 400 -2.82 -17.27 -1.96
C ILE A 400 -2.16 -17.19 -3.34
N LEU A 401 -2.03 -18.32 -4.02
CA LEU A 401 -1.47 -18.41 -5.37
C LEU A 401 -2.44 -19.12 -6.31
N LYS A 402 -2.88 -18.41 -7.37
CA LYS A 402 -3.79 -18.94 -8.39
C LYS A 402 -3.12 -18.96 -9.75
N LEU A 403 -2.92 -20.17 -10.28
CA LEU A 403 -2.21 -20.48 -11.52
C LEU A 403 -3.10 -21.38 -12.40
N GLN A 404 -4.17 -20.81 -12.97
CA GLN A 404 -5.23 -21.58 -13.62
C GLN A 404 -4.75 -22.41 -14.82
N SER A 405 -3.86 -21.86 -15.66
CA SER A 405 -3.36 -22.49 -16.90
C SER A 405 -1.98 -23.16 -16.74
N PHE A 406 -1.44 -23.25 -15.53
CA PHE A 406 -0.07 -23.72 -15.31
C PHE A 406 0.05 -25.24 -15.44
N ASN A 407 1.00 -25.71 -16.26
CA ASN A 407 1.24 -27.12 -16.55
C ASN A 407 2.73 -27.46 -16.78
N GLN A 408 3.64 -26.74 -16.12
CA GLN A 408 5.07 -27.05 -16.07
C GLN A 408 5.40 -27.91 -14.84
N PRO A 409 6.46 -28.74 -14.85
CA PRO A 409 6.95 -29.40 -13.64
C PRO A 409 7.22 -28.38 -12.53
N ILE A 410 6.84 -28.70 -11.29
CA ILE A 410 7.12 -27.84 -10.13
C ILE A 410 8.30 -28.46 -9.39
N GLU A 411 9.42 -27.74 -9.35
CA GLU A 411 10.60 -28.17 -8.61
C GLU A 411 10.43 -27.96 -7.10
N TRP A 412 11.16 -28.75 -6.32
CA TRP A 412 11.18 -28.63 -4.86
C TRP A 412 11.62 -27.21 -4.44
N GLY A 413 10.81 -26.53 -3.63
CA GLY A 413 11.08 -25.16 -3.18
C GLY A 413 10.67 -24.04 -4.14
N ALA A 414 10.13 -24.36 -5.33
CA ALA A 414 9.60 -23.35 -6.26
C ALA A 414 8.35 -22.64 -5.73
N LEU A 415 7.55 -23.33 -4.92
CA LEU A 415 6.40 -22.77 -4.21
C LEU A 415 6.82 -22.33 -2.81
N PRO A 416 6.47 -21.10 -2.36
CA PRO A 416 6.90 -20.61 -1.07
C PRO A 416 6.21 -21.36 0.06
N CYS A 417 6.94 -21.56 1.15
CA CYS A 417 6.40 -22.27 2.30
C CYS A 417 5.16 -21.59 2.88
N SER A 418 4.95 -20.28 2.62
CA SER A 418 3.87 -19.35 3.05
C SER A 418 2.47 -19.58 2.46
N LEU A 419 2.31 -20.50 1.50
CA LEU A 419 1.01 -20.76 0.85
C LEU A 419 0.00 -21.43 1.77
N VAL A 420 -1.20 -20.85 1.82
CA VAL A 420 -2.42 -21.36 2.49
C VAL A 420 -3.43 -21.84 1.45
N GLU A 421 -3.53 -21.17 0.30
CA GLU A 421 -4.39 -21.53 -0.82
C GLU A 421 -3.57 -21.62 -2.11
N LEU A 422 -3.68 -22.77 -2.80
CA LEU A 422 -3.04 -23.02 -4.09
C LEU A 422 -4.08 -23.53 -5.08
N SER A 423 -4.21 -22.85 -6.22
CA SER A 423 -5.09 -23.27 -7.31
C SER A 423 -4.27 -23.58 -8.57
N LEU A 424 -4.33 -24.83 -9.00
CA LEU A 424 -3.63 -25.41 -10.15
C LEU A 424 -4.62 -26.08 -11.11
N ALA A 425 -5.68 -25.37 -11.51
CA ALA A 425 -6.85 -25.91 -12.19
C ALA A 425 -6.58 -26.72 -13.49
N SER A 426 -5.47 -26.46 -14.19
CA SER A 426 -5.10 -27.17 -15.45
C SER A 426 -3.86 -28.06 -15.33
N TYR A 427 -3.39 -28.35 -14.12
CA TYR A 427 -2.12 -29.05 -13.87
C TYR A 427 -2.19 -30.56 -14.13
N LYS A 428 -1.43 -31.05 -15.12
CA LYS A 428 -1.45 -32.45 -15.57
C LYS A 428 -0.14 -33.20 -15.32
N GLN A 429 0.91 -32.52 -14.84
CA GLN A 429 2.20 -33.15 -14.53
C GLN A 429 2.10 -34.01 -13.25
N PRO A 430 2.96 -35.03 -13.07
CA PRO A 430 2.99 -35.80 -11.83
C PRO A 430 3.33 -34.92 -10.60
N LEU A 431 2.49 -34.94 -9.57
CA LEU A 431 2.79 -34.30 -8.28
C LEU A 431 3.73 -35.20 -7.47
N GLN A 432 4.99 -34.82 -7.35
CA GLN A 432 5.95 -35.53 -6.51
C GLN A 432 5.80 -35.15 -5.03
N TRP A 433 6.24 -36.05 -4.15
CA TRP A 433 6.24 -35.84 -2.70
C TRP A 433 7.00 -34.54 -2.33
N GLY A 434 6.40 -33.71 -1.46
CA GLY A 434 7.02 -32.51 -0.92
C GLY A 434 7.03 -31.27 -1.84
N VAL A 435 6.52 -31.37 -3.06
CA VAL A 435 6.41 -30.24 -4.01
C VAL A 435 5.38 -29.21 -3.57
N ILE A 436 4.25 -29.69 -3.02
CA ILE A 436 3.18 -28.85 -2.47
C ILE A 436 3.53 -28.54 -1.00
N PRO A 437 3.69 -27.26 -0.61
CA PRO A 437 3.97 -26.87 0.76
C PRO A 437 2.95 -27.42 1.75
N TYR A 438 3.42 -27.82 2.92
CA TYR A 438 2.57 -28.55 3.86
C TYR A 438 1.37 -27.75 4.40
N TYR A 439 1.53 -26.44 4.52
CA TYR A 439 0.59 -25.51 5.18
C TYR A 439 -0.53 -25.03 4.26
N ILE A 440 -0.70 -25.71 3.13
CA ILE A 440 -1.81 -25.45 2.23
C ILE A 440 -3.07 -26.05 2.85
N SER A 441 -4.00 -25.19 3.21
CA SER A 441 -5.33 -25.56 3.72
C SER A 441 -6.33 -25.82 2.59
N THR A 442 -6.19 -25.13 1.46
CA THR A 442 -7.06 -25.23 0.28
C THR A 442 -6.23 -25.52 -0.97
N LEU A 443 -6.46 -26.67 -1.60
CA LEU A 443 -5.79 -27.08 -2.84
C LEU A 443 -6.83 -27.32 -3.93
N GLU A 444 -6.70 -26.66 -5.08
CA GLU A 444 -7.53 -26.90 -6.26
C GLU A 444 -6.69 -27.56 -7.38
N LEU A 445 -7.15 -28.71 -7.87
CA LEU A 445 -6.49 -29.53 -8.90
C LEU A 445 -7.52 -29.97 -9.97
N PRO A 446 -7.10 -30.27 -11.21
CA PRO A 446 -8.02 -30.83 -12.20
C PRO A 446 -8.51 -32.21 -11.79
N LEU A 447 -9.67 -32.62 -12.31
CA LEU A 447 -10.21 -33.96 -12.12
C LEU A 447 -9.29 -35.07 -12.67
N ALA A 448 -8.57 -34.77 -13.76
CA ALA A 448 -7.75 -35.71 -14.51
C ALA A 448 -6.26 -35.66 -14.14
N SER A 449 -5.91 -35.17 -12.94
CA SER A 449 -4.52 -35.24 -12.46
C SER A 449 -4.07 -36.71 -12.42
N ALA A 450 -2.85 -36.99 -12.88
CA ALA A 450 -2.22 -38.31 -12.81
C ALA A 450 -2.37 -38.90 -11.39
N PRO A 451 -2.47 -40.24 -11.24
CA PRO A 451 -2.61 -40.87 -9.94
C PRO A 451 -1.53 -40.34 -8.99
N PHE A 452 -1.97 -39.75 -7.88
CA PHE A 452 -1.08 -39.17 -6.88
C PHE A 452 -0.23 -40.27 -6.25
N SER A 453 1.08 -40.08 -6.15
CA SER A 453 1.89 -40.94 -5.28
C SER A 453 1.53 -40.70 -3.81
N GLU A 454 1.77 -41.71 -2.97
CA GLU A 454 1.53 -41.59 -1.52
C GLU A 454 2.25 -40.35 -0.95
N GLY A 455 1.50 -39.47 -0.29
CA GLY A 455 2.01 -38.22 0.29
C GLY A 455 2.18 -37.04 -0.68
N SER A 456 1.76 -37.15 -1.94
CA SER A 456 1.77 -36.02 -2.90
C SER A 456 0.80 -34.89 -2.52
N ILE A 457 -0.26 -35.20 -1.77
CA ILE A 457 -1.16 -34.21 -1.15
C ILE A 457 -0.78 -34.12 0.33
N PRO A 458 -0.34 -32.94 0.83
CA PRO A 458 -0.01 -32.77 2.25
C PRO A 458 -1.22 -33.00 3.16
N SER A 459 -1.00 -33.54 4.36
CA SER A 459 -2.10 -33.77 5.32
C SER A 459 -2.71 -32.48 5.89
N GLY A 460 -2.09 -31.31 5.65
CA GLY A 460 -2.65 -29.99 6.00
C GLY A 460 -3.82 -29.55 5.10
N VAL A 461 -4.06 -30.21 3.96
CA VAL A 461 -5.15 -29.86 3.04
C VAL A 461 -6.50 -30.22 3.65
N SER A 462 -7.21 -29.22 4.16
CA SER A 462 -8.57 -29.35 4.72
C SER A 462 -9.67 -29.28 3.65
N LYS A 463 -9.39 -28.62 2.52
CA LYS A 463 -10.30 -28.40 1.40
C LYS A 463 -9.62 -28.75 0.10
N LEU A 464 -10.04 -29.84 -0.53
CA LEU A 464 -9.61 -30.22 -1.88
C LEU A 464 -10.75 -29.91 -2.86
N ILE A 465 -10.47 -29.09 -3.87
CA ILE A 465 -11.42 -28.70 -4.90
C ILE A 465 -11.04 -29.42 -6.19
N GLN A 466 -11.96 -30.23 -6.72
CA GLN A 466 -11.86 -30.86 -8.04
C GLN A 466 -13.19 -30.60 -8.77
N GLN A 467 -13.15 -30.10 -10.02
CA GLN A 467 -14.34 -29.75 -10.80
C GLN A 467 -15.29 -28.69 -10.22
N GLY A 468 -14.82 -27.86 -9.28
CA GLY A 468 -15.70 -26.95 -8.55
C GLY A 468 -16.61 -27.66 -7.55
N GLU A 469 -16.53 -28.99 -7.43
CA GLU A 469 -17.08 -29.71 -6.28
C GLU A 469 -16.12 -29.55 -5.10
N ILE A 470 -16.66 -29.06 -3.99
CA ILE A 470 -15.92 -28.85 -2.75
C ILE A 470 -16.00 -30.14 -1.94
N GLN A 471 -14.89 -30.86 -1.80
CA GLN A 471 -14.78 -31.92 -0.80
C GLN A 471 -14.18 -31.31 0.49
N GLN A 472 -14.98 -31.28 1.56
CA GLN A 472 -14.46 -31.07 2.91
C GLN A 472 -13.76 -32.34 3.38
N ILE A 473 -12.45 -32.27 3.61
CA ILE A 473 -11.66 -33.39 4.10
C ILE A 473 -11.77 -33.39 5.64
N ASN A 474 -12.85 -33.99 6.15
CA ASN A 474 -13.09 -34.06 7.60
C ASN A 474 -12.28 -35.16 8.31
N LYS A 475 -11.44 -35.91 7.57
CA LYS A 475 -10.52 -36.96 8.07
C LYS A 475 -9.31 -37.06 7.12
N PRO A 476 -8.08 -37.33 7.61
CA PRO A 476 -6.96 -37.61 6.72
C PRO A 476 -7.32 -38.76 5.78
N ILE A 477 -7.13 -38.56 4.48
CA ILE A 477 -7.44 -39.56 3.45
C ILE A 477 -6.58 -40.79 3.71
N LYS A 478 -7.18 -41.85 4.28
CA LYS A 478 -6.59 -43.18 4.36
C LYS A 478 -6.90 -43.90 3.06
N ILE A 479 -5.91 -44.01 2.18
CA ILE A 479 -5.96 -44.99 1.09
C ILE A 479 -5.47 -46.30 1.71
N ASN A 480 -6.39 -47.26 1.83
CA ASN A 480 -6.12 -48.58 2.41
C ASN A 480 -5.07 -49.32 1.57
N ASN A 481 -3.90 -49.57 2.16
CA ASN A 481 -3.14 -50.77 1.88
C ASN A 481 -3.05 -51.56 3.18
N GLU A 482 -3.67 -52.73 3.16
CA GLU A 482 -3.51 -53.74 4.20
C GLU A 482 -2.01 -54.12 4.28
N ASN A 483 -1.52 -54.32 5.51
CA ASN A 483 -0.15 -54.75 5.88
C ASN A 483 0.87 -53.64 6.21
N ASN A 484 0.75 -53.03 7.40
CA ASN A 484 1.79 -53.07 8.46
C ASN A 484 1.49 -52.05 9.57
N GLN A 485 1.47 -52.55 10.80
CA GLN A 485 1.35 -51.76 12.03
C GLN A 485 2.62 -50.91 12.24
N ASN A 486 2.56 -49.60 12.04
CA ASN A 486 3.50 -48.60 12.58
C ASN A 486 2.83 -47.22 12.55
N TYR A 487 2.52 -46.65 13.72
CA TYR A 487 1.91 -45.33 13.83
C TYR A 487 3.00 -44.24 13.79
N MET A 488 3.07 -43.49 12.68
CA MET A 488 3.71 -42.17 12.63
C MET A 488 2.63 -41.10 12.76
N SER A 489 2.65 -40.31 13.83
CA SER A 489 1.83 -39.10 13.96
C SER A 489 2.72 -37.86 13.78
N CYS A 490 2.54 -37.15 12.67
CA CYS A 490 3.16 -35.85 12.42
C CYS A 490 2.15 -34.75 12.73
N SER A 491 2.50 -33.82 13.61
CA SER A 491 1.73 -32.58 13.81
C SER A 491 2.39 -31.45 13.02
N GLN A 492 1.99 -31.33 11.77
CA GLN A 492 2.38 -30.27 10.85
C GLN A 492 1.79 -28.89 11.26
N ASN A 493 2.55 -27.95 11.84
CA ASN A 493 2.06 -26.58 12.13
C ASN A 493 2.82 -25.50 11.36
N GLU A 494 2.06 -24.51 10.89
CA GLU A 494 2.30 -23.56 9.79
C GLU A 494 3.47 -22.56 9.88
N PHE A 495 4.18 -22.44 8.74
CA PHE A 495 5.14 -21.42 8.28
C PHE A 495 6.48 -21.21 9.03
N ASP A 496 7.38 -22.20 8.97
CA ASP A 496 8.85 -22.04 8.81
C ASP A 496 9.53 -23.40 9.01
N SER A 497 9.98 -24.08 7.94
CA SER A 497 10.94 -25.21 7.95
C SER A 497 10.92 -26.24 9.11
N LYS A 498 9.81 -26.42 9.83
CA LYS A 498 9.73 -27.02 11.16
C LYS A 498 9.07 -28.38 11.08
N LEU A 499 9.89 -29.41 11.16
CA LEU A 499 9.43 -30.77 11.34
C LEU A 499 9.52 -31.13 12.82
N THR A 500 8.40 -31.52 13.42
CA THR A 500 8.36 -32.13 14.74
C THR A 500 8.02 -33.61 14.56
N LEU A 501 8.98 -34.49 14.82
CA LEU A 501 8.81 -35.94 14.74
C LEU A 501 8.65 -36.54 16.14
N ILE A 502 7.60 -37.33 16.32
CA ILE A 502 7.42 -38.21 17.47
C ILE A 502 7.84 -39.60 17.01
N LEU A 503 9.01 -40.06 17.44
CA LEU A 503 9.61 -41.33 17.00
C LEU A 503 9.90 -42.22 18.20
N ASN A 504 9.32 -43.42 18.22
CA ASN A 504 9.61 -44.43 19.23
C ASN A 504 10.53 -45.55 18.71
N SER A 505 11.12 -45.41 17.50
CA SER A 505 11.94 -46.45 16.87
C SER A 505 12.98 -45.91 15.88
N LYS A 506 13.93 -46.78 15.51
CA LYS A 506 15.07 -46.53 14.61
C LYS A 506 14.61 -45.97 13.25
N ILE A 507 15.14 -44.83 12.82
CA ILE A 507 14.92 -44.32 11.45
C ILE A 507 15.96 -44.93 10.54
N THR A 508 15.54 -45.53 9.44
CA THR A 508 16.43 -46.21 8.49
C THR A 508 16.31 -45.69 7.05
N ARG A 509 15.91 -44.43 6.83
CA ARG A 509 15.86 -43.85 5.48
C ARG A 509 16.48 -42.46 5.39
N GLU A 510 17.49 -42.35 4.52
CA GLU A 510 18.29 -41.17 4.19
C GLU A 510 17.49 -40.05 3.47
N SER A 511 16.26 -40.33 3.03
CA SER A 511 15.47 -39.42 2.20
C SER A 511 14.52 -38.48 2.95
N LEU A 512 14.44 -38.58 4.28
CA LEU A 512 13.41 -37.89 5.08
C LEU A 512 13.69 -36.40 5.33
N PHE A 513 14.86 -35.88 4.97
CA PHE A 513 15.34 -34.66 5.61
C PHE A 513 15.94 -33.53 4.73
N PHE A 514 15.89 -33.62 3.40
CA PHE A 514 16.50 -32.57 2.56
C PHE A 514 15.81 -31.21 2.72
N GLY A 515 16.60 -30.19 3.07
CA GLY A 515 16.18 -28.79 3.15
C GLY A 515 15.44 -28.39 4.44
N LEU A 516 15.37 -29.29 5.44
CA LEU A 516 14.90 -28.89 6.76
C LEU A 516 15.85 -27.87 7.38
N LYS A 517 15.30 -26.77 7.87
CA LYS A 517 16.02 -25.82 8.74
C LYS A 517 15.67 -25.97 10.20
N TYR A 518 14.50 -26.48 10.56
CA TYR A 518 14.08 -26.71 11.94
C TYR A 518 13.69 -28.17 12.12
N LEU A 519 14.35 -28.84 13.07
CA LEU A 519 14.08 -30.22 13.44
C LEU A 519 13.85 -30.32 14.95
N GLU A 520 12.70 -30.87 15.34
CA GLU A 520 12.42 -31.28 16.72
C GLU A 520 12.10 -32.77 16.77
N LEU A 521 12.86 -33.52 17.57
CA LEU A 521 12.66 -34.95 17.77
C LEU A 521 12.20 -35.20 19.21
N SER A 522 10.89 -35.13 19.44
CA SER A 522 10.30 -35.02 20.78
C SER A 522 10.68 -36.17 21.71
N THR A 523 10.78 -37.38 21.19
CA THR A 523 11.01 -38.63 21.96
C THR A 523 12.35 -39.29 21.66
N PHE A 524 13.23 -38.65 20.88
CA PHE A 524 14.49 -39.24 20.45
C PHE A 524 15.54 -39.23 21.57
N ASN A 525 16.04 -40.41 21.94
CA ASN A 525 17.10 -40.60 22.93
C ASN A 525 18.08 -41.74 22.56
N GLN A 526 18.12 -42.11 21.27
CA GLN A 526 19.05 -43.11 20.76
C GLN A 526 20.37 -42.44 20.37
N SER A 527 21.46 -43.20 20.27
CA SER A 527 22.72 -42.69 19.72
C SER A 527 22.53 -42.25 18.26
N PHE A 528 23.13 -41.12 17.91
CA PHE A 528 23.10 -40.54 16.56
C PHE A 528 23.79 -41.38 15.49
N GLU A 529 24.52 -42.45 15.85
CA GLU A 529 25.10 -43.41 14.90
C GLU A 529 24.08 -43.97 13.87
N THR A 530 22.78 -43.81 14.14
CA THR A 530 21.70 -44.36 13.32
C THR A 530 20.79 -43.32 12.69
N LEU A 531 21.03 -42.01 12.89
CA LEU A 531 20.14 -40.95 12.41
C LEU A 531 20.91 -39.80 11.75
N PRO A 532 20.93 -39.70 10.40
CA PRO A 532 21.56 -38.58 9.72
C PRO A 532 20.67 -37.33 9.86
N ILE A 533 21.03 -36.41 10.75
CA ILE A 533 20.49 -35.04 10.72
C ILE A 533 21.15 -34.33 9.52
N PRO A 534 20.39 -33.68 8.62
CA PRO A 534 20.97 -32.91 7.51
C PRO A 534 21.82 -31.73 7.95
N GLU A 535 22.81 -31.42 7.13
CA GLU A 535 23.59 -30.16 7.21
C GLU A 535 22.74 -28.90 6.99
N THR A 536 21.53 -29.02 6.43
CA THR A 536 20.63 -27.88 6.24
C THR A 536 19.95 -27.42 7.53
N VAL A 537 19.97 -28.24 8.60
CA VAL A 537 19.28 -27.95 9.86
C VAL A 537 20.00 -26.82 10.61
N GLU A 538 19.31 -25.69 10.76
CA GLU A 538 19.77 -24.51 11.49
C GLU A 538 19.22 -24.46 12.94
N TYR A 539 18.11 -25.15 13.22
CA TYR A 539 17.49 -25.25 14.54
C TYR A 539 17.24 -26.71 14.89
N LEU A 540 17.82 -27.18 15.98
CA LEU A 540 17.68 -28.54 16.48
C LEU A 540 17.21 -28.53 17.93
N LYS A 541 16.07 -29.18 18.20
CA LYS A 541 15.54 -29.38 19.54
C LYS A 541 15.34 -30.87 19.82
N LEU A 542 15.93 -31.36 20.90
CA LEU A 542 15.88 -32.76 21.28
C LEU A 542 15.41 -32.89 22.74
N PRO A 543 14.08 -32.83 22.98
CA PRO A 543 13.55 -32.74 24.33
C PRO A 543 13.96 -33.88 25.27
N MET A 544 14.05 -35.11 24.76
CA MET A 544 14.35 -36.31 25.55
C MET A 544 15.78 -36.85 25.37
N TYR A 545 16.63 -36.17 24.58
CA TYR A 545 17.97 -36.68 24.28
C TYR A 545 18.90 -36.50 25.48
N ASN A 546 19.51 -37.60 25.91
CA ASN A 546 20.43 -37.69 27.03
C ASN A 546 21.51 -38.75 26.77
N GLN A 547 22.09 -38.74 25.56
CA GLN A 547 23.29 -39.51 25.22
C GLN A 547 24.48 -38.56 25.10
N PRO A 548 25.73 -38.99 25.35
CA PRO A 548 26.91 -38.14 25.20
C PRO A 548 27.01 -37.49 23.80
N LEU A 549 27.45 -36.22 23.74
CA LEU A 549 27.77 -35.55 22.48
C LEU A 549 29.26 -35.71 22.17
N THR A 550 29.59 -36.43 21.10
CA THR A 550 30.97 -36.56 20.60
C THR A 550 31.25 -35.51 19.52
N PRO A 551 32.52 -35.14 19.29
CA PRO A 551 32.87 -34.24 18.18
C PRO A 551 32.32 -34.76 16.85
N LYS A 552 31.82 -33.84 16.00
CA LYS A 552 31.21 -34.10 14.69
C LYS A 552 29.87 -34.86 14.70
N LEU A 553 29.29 -35.15 15.86
CA LEU A 553 27.99 -35.82 15.96
C LEU A 553 26.84 -34.93 15.47
N LEU A 554 26.92 -33.64 15.77
CA LEU A 554 25.94 -32.64 15.37
C LEU A 554 26.36 -31.96 14.05
N PRO A 555 25.44 -31.75 13.11
CA PRO A 555 25.71 -31.05 11.84
C PRO A 555 26.31 -29.66 12.03
N SER A 556 27.14 -29.26 11.07
CA SER A 556 27.84 -27.99 11.09
C SER A 556 26.93 -26.77 10.83
N GLY A 557 25.71 -26.97 10.33
CA GLY A 557 24.75 -25.89 10.05
C GLY A 557 23.96 -25.34 11.25
N ILE A 558 24.01 -25.99 12.41
CA ILE A 558 23.12 -25.70 13.55
C ILE A 558 23.46 -24.34 14.18
N LYS A 559 22.49 -23.43 14.20
CA LYS A 559 22.56 -22.12 14.86
C LYS A 559 21.83 -22.09 16.20
N PHE A 560 20.78 -22.91 16.36
CA PHE A 560 19.98 -23.02 17.58
C PHE A 560 19.96 -24.47 18.04
N LEU A 561 20.49 -24.74 19.23
CA LEU A 561 20.55 -26.07 19.82
C LEU A 561 19.86 -26.09 21.18
N ILE A 562 18.82 -26.91 21.32
CA ILE A 562 18.00 -27.00 22.53
C ILE A 562 17.97 -28.44 23.05
N LEU A 563 18.54 -28.65 24.24
CA LEU A 563 18.80 -29.96 24.84
C LEU A 563 18.31 -29.98 26.30
N PRO A 564 16.99 -29.97 26.55
CA PRO A 564 16.47 -29.75 27.89
C PRO A 564 16.71 -30.93 28.85
N SER A 565 16.78 -32.16 28.36
CA SER A 565 17.03 -33.36 29.20
C SER A 565 18.49 -33.84 29.18
N PHE A 566 19.39 -33.11 28.52
CA PHE A 566 20.77 -33.52 28.38
C PHE A 566 21.54 -33.30 29.69
N ASN A 567 22.18 -34.37 30.18
CA ASN A 567 22.95 -34.37 31.41
C ASN A 567 24.25 -35.17 31.27
N HIS A 568 25.09 -34.77 30.30
CA HIS A 568 26.46 -35.28 30.16
C HIS A 568 27.44 -34.10 30.10
N PRO A 569 28.74 -34.31 30.39
CA PRO A 569 29.74 -33.26 30.27
C PRO A 569 29.83 -32.70 28.84
N ILE A 570 29.99 -31.38 28.72
CA ILE A 570 30.22 -30.72 27.43
C ILE A 570 31.71 -30.47 27.27
N ARG A 571 32.36 -31.30 26.44
CA ARG A 571 33.79 -31.24 26.16
C ARG A 571 34.08 -30.44 24.88
N GLY A 572 35.37 -30.15 24.66
CA GLY A 572 35.84 -29.46 23.45
C GLY A 572 35.30 -30.13 22.17
N GLU A 573 34.80 -29.31 21.24
CA GLU A 573 34.26 -29.70 19.92
C GLU A 573 32.95 -30.51 19.91
N SER A 574 32.35 -30.83 21.06
CA SER A 574 31.04 -31.53 21.13
C SER A 574 29.88 -30.69 20.57
N ILE A 575 30.00 -29.36 20.62
CA ILE A 575 29.02 -28.41 20.10
C ILE A 575 29.62 -27.72 18.85
N PRO A 576 28.94 -27.71 17.69
CA PRO A 576 29.46 -27.10 16.47
C PRO A 576 29.77 -25.60 16.63
N PRO A 577 30.80 -25.08 15.93
CA PRO A 577 31.17 -23.67 15.98
C PRO A 577 30.16 -22.74 15.29
N SER A 578 29.09 -23.27 14.70
CA SER A 578 27.97 -22.49 14.14
C SER A 578 26.88 -22.13 15.16
N VAL A 579 26.87 -22.76 16.34
CA VAL A 579 25.81 -22.58 17.34
C VAL A 579 25.86 -21.18 17.93
N ILE A 580 24.76 -20.44 17.80
CA ILE A 580 24.58 -19.07 18.33
C ILE A 580 23.74 -19.10 19.61
N HIS A 581 22.71 -19.95 19.65
CA HIS A 581 21.82 -20.13 20.79
C HIS A 581 21.94 -21.55 21.33
N LEU A 582 22.34 -21.67 22.59
CA LEU A 582 22.49 -22.94 23.29
C LEU A 582 21.60 -22.94 24.53
N VAL A 583 20.67 -23.89 24.60
CA VAL A 583 19.66 -23.95 25.66
C VAL A 583 19.64 -25.34 26.31
N PHE A 584 19.72 -25.35 27.63
CA PHE A 584 19.52 -26.49 28.50
C PHE A 584 18.29 -26.26 29.40
N ASN A 585 17.83 -27.32 30.08
CA ASN A 585 16.79 -27.23 31.11
C ASN A 585 17.25 -27.94 32.40
N LYS A 586 17.72 -29.18 32.26
CA LYS A 586 18.15 -30.07 33.34
C LYS A 586 19.60 -30.55 33.20
N LEU A 587 20.52 -29.62 32.99
CA LEU A 587 21.93 -29.93 32.97
C LEU A 587 22.44 -29.99 34.42
N PHE A 588 23.08 -31.09 34.82
CA PHE A 588 23.76 -31.23 36.12
C PHE A 588 25.27 -31.46 35.95
N SER A 589 25.68 -31.75 34.73
CA SER A 589 27.06 -32.09 34.37
C SER A 589 27.93 -30.85 34.13
N VAL A 590 29.24 -31.06 34.13
CA VAL A 590 30.24 -30.00 33.93
C VAL A 590 30.22 -29.49 32.48
N ILE A 591 30.22 -28.18 32.32
CA ILE A 591 30.51 -27.52 31.03
C ILE A 591 32.00 -27.17 31.04
N GLU A 592 32.80 -27.85 30.22
CA GLU A 592 34.25 -27.59 30.10
C GLU A 592 34.56 -26.62 28.95
N SER A 593 33.67 -26.53 27.95
CA SER A 593 33.84 -25.63 26.82
C SER A 593 32.51 -25.17 26.22
N ILE A 594 32.52 -23.96 25.66
CA ILE A 594 31.44 -23.40 24.84
C ILE A 594 32.10 -22.75 23.61
N PRO A 595 31.61 -22.99 22.37
CA PRO A 595 32.13 -22.31 21.19
C PRO A 595 31.99 -20.79 21.28
N SER A 596 32.98 -20.04 20.75
CA SER A 596 32.99 -18.56 20.76
C SER A 596 31.87 -17.91 19.92
N SER A 597 31.19 -18.70 19.10
CA SER A 597 29.99 -18.31 18.35
C SER A 597 28.75 -18.20 19.21
N VAL A 598 28.69 -18.87 20.37
CA VAL A 598 27.54 -18.83 21.27
C VAL A 598 27.39 -17.43 21.83
N LYS A 599 26.25 -16.80 21.49
CA LYS A 599 25.85 -15.45 21.95
C LYS A 599 24.73 -15.51 22.97
N TYR A 600 23.92 -16.56 22.96
CA TYR A 600 22.80 -16.74 23.88
C TYR A 600 22.93 -18.09 24.56
N LEU A 601 23.07 -18.07 25.89
CA LEU A 601 23.22 -19.27 26.72
C LEU A 601 22.13 -19.30 27.78
N ASP A 602 21.33 -20.35 27.78
CA ASP A 602 20.35 -20.65 28.81
C ASP A 602 20.70 -22.00 29.45
N LEU A 603 20.99 -22.00 30.75
CA LEU A 603 21.37 -23.20 31.47
C LEU A 603 20.17 -23.98 32.02
N GLY A 604 18.98 -23.39 31.99
CA GLY A 604 17.79 -24.02 32.51
C GLY A 604 17.72 -24.04 34.03
N ASP A 605 16.57 -24.43 34.57
CA ASP A 605 16.21 -24.21 35.96
C ASP A 605 17.04 -25.01 36.97
N GLU A 606 17.51 -26.20 36.59
CA GLU A 606 18.14 -27.16 37.50
C GLU A 606 19.66 -27.06 37.60
N TYR A 607 20.30 -26.20 36.80
CA TYR A 607 21.76 -26.12 36.76
C TYR A 607 22.33 -25.28 37.93
N TYR A 608 23.38 -25.80 38.58
CA TYR A 608 23.87 -25.27 39.87
C TYR A 608 25.19 -24.48 39.80
N VAL A 609 26.07 -24.76 38.83
CA VAL A 609 27.52 -24.42 38.89
C VAL A 609 27.91 -23.34 37.89
N TYR A 610 28.28 -22.13 38.33
CA TYR A 610 28.59 -21.04 37.43
C TYR A 610 29.74 -21.34 36.42
N PRO A 611 29.52 -21.28 35.09
CA PRO A 611 30.54 -21.62 34.08
C PRO A 611 31.38 -20.38 33.68
N GLY A 612 31.83 -19.59 34.64
CA GLY A 612 32.18 -18.19 34.38
C GLY A 612 33.29 -17.90 33.38
N HIS A 613 34.28 -18.78 33.29
CA HIS A 613 35.37 -18.68 32.32
C HIS A 613 34.90 -18.90 30.86
N LEU A 614 33.70 -19.43 30.67
CA LEU A 614 33.14 -19.81 29.36
C LEU A 614 32.24 -18.74 28.74
N LEU A 615 32.00 -17.61 29.43
CA LEU A 615 31.04 -16.60 29.00
C LEU A 615 31.65 -15.44 28.20
N HIS A 616 32.93 -15.51 27.82
CA HIS A 616 33.64 -14.41 27.16
C HIS A 616 32.98 -13.93 25.86
N SER A 617 32.28 -14.79 25.14
CA SER A 617 31.57 -14.47 23.88
C SER A 617 30.07 -14.22 24.01
N VAL A 618 29.50 -14.50 25.18
CA VAL A 618 28.04 -14.54 25.43
C VAL A 618 27.50 -13.12 25.64
N LEU A 619 26.46 -12.77 24.88
CA LEU A 619 25.73 -11.49 24.99
C LEU A 619 24.55 -11.60 25.96
N SER A 620 23.88 -12.75 25.98
CA SER A 620 22.72 -13.02 26.82
C SER A 620 22.88 -14.31 27.60
N PHE A 621 22.76 -14.23 28.92
CA PHE A 621 22.91 -15.35 29.84
C PHE A 621 21.68 -15.51 30.73
N ARG A 622 21.16 -16.73 30.82
CA ARG A 622 20.15 -17.14 31.80
C ARG A 622 20.72 -18.20 32.75
N SER A 623 20.78 -17.87 34.03
CA SER A 623 21.13 -18.81 35.07
C SER A 623 19.96 -19.74 35.40
N GLY A 624 20.27 -20.88 36.01
CA GLY A 624 19.25 -21.71 36.62
C GLY A 624 18.64 -21.14 37.88
N LEU A 625 17.51 -21.73 38.28
CA LEU A 625 16.84 -21.40 39.54
C LEU A 625 17.64 -21.90 40.73
N LYS A 626 18.52 -22.88 40.57
CA LYS A 626 19.36 -23.40 41.67
C LYS A 626 20.75 -22.79 41.73
N PHE A 627 20.96 -21.68 41.01
CA PHE A 627 22.23 -20.94 40.99
C PHE A 627 22.68 -20.61 42.42
N ARG A 628 23.82 -21.17 42.83
CA ARG A 628 24.37 -20.92 44.17
C ARG A 628 24.98 -19.53 44.21
N VAL A 629 24.40 -18.73 45.09
CA VAL A 629 24.64 -17.30 45.29
C VAL A 629 26.09 -16.94 45.69
N THR A 630 26.92 -17.90 46.07
CA THR A 630 28.30 -17.65 46.51
C THR A 630 29.25 -17.28 45.39
N ASP A 631 28.89 -17.56 44.13
CA ASP A 631 29.78 -17.33 43.01
C ASP A 631 29.64 -15.89 42.48
N PRO A 632 30.77 -15.21 42.19
CA PRO A 632 30.73 -13.87 41.61
C PRO A 632 29.92 -13.88 40.31
N ILE A 633 28.96 -12.95 40.27
CA ILE A 633 28.05 -12.69 39.15
C ILE A 633 28.85 -12.54 37.85
N PRO A 634 28.27 -12.86 36.68
CA PRO A 634 29.07 -13.07 35.51
C PRO A 634 29.91 -11.88 35.07
N TYR A 635 31.24 -12.05 35.12
CA TYR A 635 32.20 -11.12 34.55
C TYR A 635 32.47 -11.49 33.10
N SER A 636 31.81 -10.81 32.17
CA SER A 636 32.09 -10.93 30.74
C SER A 636 31.96 -9.57 30.08
N GLN A 637 32.97 -9.18 29.31
CA GLN A 637 32.98 -7.93 28.56
C GLN A 637 31.96 -7.92 27.41
N SER A 638 31.41 -9.08 27.05
CA SER A 638 30.40 -9.17 25.98
C SER A 638 28.97 -9.12 26.51
N LEU A 639 28.76 -9.38 27.81
CA LEU A 639 27.43 -9.65 28.35
C LEU A 639 26.60 -8.36 28.47
N THR A 640 25.46 -8.33 27.77
CA THR A 640 24.51 -7.22 27.78
C THR A 640 23.20 -7.57 28.47
N ASN A 641 22.80 -8.85 28.49
CA ASN A 641 21.54 -9.32 29.04
C ASN A 641 21.81 -10.42 30.07
N LEU A 642 21.39 -10.21 31.32
CA LEU A 642 21.68 -11.09 32.43
C LEU A 642 20.39 -11.45 33.17
N ASN A 643 20.01 -12.73 33.14
CA ASN A 643 18.82 -13.24 33.81
C ASN A 643 19.19 -14.18 34.95
N LEU A 644 18.95 -13.73 36.18
CA LEU A 644 19.27 -14.40 37.42
C LEU A 644 18.00 -14.69 38.24
N TYR A 645 17.15 -15.60 37.74
CA TYR A 645 15.77 -15.80 38.22
C TYR A 645 15.61 -16.26 39.69
N ASN A 646 16.68 -16.67 40.36
CA ASN A 646 16.66 -16.96 41.80
C ASN A 646 17.67 -16.13 42.61
N PHE A 647 18.18 -15.04 42.03
CA PHE A 647 19.08 -14.14 42.73
C PHE A 647 18.28 -13.19 43.61
N ASN A 648 18.18 -13.54 44.89
CA ASN A 648 17.36 -12.84 45.88
C ASN A 648 18.18 -12.21 47.02
N ILE A 649 19.50 -12.11 46.86
CA ILE A 649 20.42 -11.58 47.88
C ILE A 649 20.95 -10.19 47.52
N GLU A 650 21.79 -9.64 48.39
CA GLU A 650 22.48 -8.36 48.17
C GLU A 650 23.32 -8.35 46.89
N LEU A 651 23.12 -7.31 46.06
CA LEU A 651 24.01 -7.01 44.94
C LEU A 651 25.30 -6.38 45.46
N LEU A 652 26.42 -7.10 45.32
CA LEU A 652 27.74 -6.57 45.68
C LEU A 652 28.14 -5.41 44.77
N LYS A 653 28.90 -4.45 45.33
CA LYS A 653 29.52 -3.38 44.55
C LYS A 653 30.42 -3.97 43.46
N ASN A 654 30.22 -3.53 42.21
CA ASN A 654 30.88 -4.07 41.02
C ASN A 654 30.57 -5.57 40.75
N GLY A 655 29.51 -6.12 41.33
CA GLY A 655 29.09 -7.50 41.10
C GLY A 655 28.54 -7.73 39.69
N ILE A 656 27.72 -6.81 39.18
CA ILE A 656 27.25 -6.87 37.79
C ILE A 656 28.29 -6.24 36.84
N SER A 657 28.59 -6.92 35.73
CA SER A 657 29.46 -6.41 34.66
C SER A 657 28.99 -5.06 34.13
N SER A 658 29.92 -4.14 33.86
CA SER A 658 29.63 -2.78 33.39
C SER A 658 28.97 -2.70 32.01
N ASN A 659 28.86 -3.81 31.27
CA ASN A 659 28.26 -3.85 29.94
C ASN A 659 26.81 -4.36 29.95
N VAL A 660 26.31 -4.82 31.11
CA VAL A 660 24.93 -5.31 31.26
C VAL A 660 23.95 -4.14 31.15
N THR A 661 23.06 -4.21 30.16
CA THR A 661 22.00 -3.23 29.93
C THR A 661 20.63 -3.70 30.41
N SER A 662 20.42 -5.03 30.43
CA SER A 662 19.18 -5.66 30.90
C SER A 662 19.51 -6.67 31.99
N LEU A 663 18.90 -6.49 33.17
CA LEU A 663 19.10 -7.34 34.34
C LEU A 663 17.76 -7.84 34.88
N THR A 664 17.63 -9.15 35.01
CA THR A 664 16.54 -9.81 35.74
C THR A 664 17.08 -10.46 36.99
N LEU A 665 16.49 -10.17 38.15
CA LEU A 665 16.79 -10.79 39.44
C LEU A 665 15.67 -11.75 39.83
N GLY A 666 15.78 -12.33 41.03
CA GLY A 666 14.81 -13.29 41.52
C GLY A 666 13.47 -12.68 41.91
N SER A 667 12.49 -13.57 42.10
CA SER A 667 11.10 -13.21 42.42
C SER A 667 10.86 -12.79 43.86
N ASN A 668 11.85 -12.93 44.74
CA ASN A 668 11.77 -12.61 46.16
C ASN A 668 12.98 -11.78 46.60
N PHE A 669 13.33 -10.77 45.83
CA PHE A 669 14.48 -9.91 46.08
C PHE A 669 14.22 -9.02 47.31
N THR A 670 15.04 -9.18 48.35
CA THR A 670 14.79 -8.54 49.65
C THR A 670 15.64 -7.29 49.89
N ASN A 671 16.85 -7.21 49.32
CA ASN A 671 17.80 -6.14 49.58
C ASN A 671 17.67 -5.00 48.57
N ILE A 672 16.61 -4.20 48.69
CA ILE A 672 16.31 -3.07 47.77
C ILE A 672 17.43 -2.01 47.79
N GLU A 673 18.11 -1.82 48.92
CA GLU A 673 19.19 -0.83 49.05
C GLU A 673 20.35 -1.14 48.11
N SER A 674 20.65 -2.43 47.92
CA SER A 674 21.72 -2.89 47.02
C SER A 674 21.47 -2.59 45.54
N LEU A 675 20.27 -2.16 45.14
CA LEU A 675 20.02 -1.66 43.77
C LEU A 675 20.87 -0.42 43.45
N SER A 676 21.40 0.28 44.45
CA SER A 676 22.36 1.37 44.24
C SER A 676 23.70 0.89 43.63
N ASN A 677 24.01 -0.40 43.76
CA ASN A 677 25.24 -1.02 43.27
C ASN A 677 25.17 -1.43 41.79
N LEU A 678 24.04 -1.26 41.12
CA LEU A 678 23.89 -1.55 39.69
C LEU A 678 24.85 -0.68 38.85
N PRO A 679 25.45 -1.18 37.77
CA PRO A 679 26.26 -0.34 36.88
C PRO A 679 25.36 0.64 36.11
N SER A 680 25.91 1.78 35.71
CA SER A 680 25.18 2.84 34.99
C SER A 680 24.69 2.42 33.59
N SER A 681 25.18 1.29 33.09
CA SER A 681 24.74 0.69 31.83
C SER A 681 23.37 0.03 31.92
N VAL A 682 22.90 -0.37 33.11
CA VAL A 682 21.58 -0.99 33.27
C VAL A 682 20.50 0.04 32.95
N THR A 683 19.71 -0.26 31.93
CA THR A 683 18.56 0.53 31.49
C THR A 683 17.24 -0.21 31.75
N ASN A 684 17.26 -1.55 31.75
CA ASN A 684 16.10 -2.39 32.01
C ASN A 684 16.35 -3.28 33.24
N LEU A 685 15.52 -3.13 34.27
CA LEU A 685 15.59 -3.89 35.50
C LEU A 685 14.28 -4.63 35.76
N SER A 686 14.34 -5.94 36.02
CA SER A 686 13.18 -6.77 36.37
C SER A 686 13.46 -7.59 37.63
N PHE A 687 12.55 -7.61 38.58
CA PHE A 687 12.66 -8.44 39.78
C PHE A 687 11.29 -8.65 40.43
N GLY A 688 11.19 -9.56 41.40
CA GLY A 688 10.00 -9.70 42.23
C GLY A 688 10.28 -9.39 43.68
N ILE A 689 9.23 -8.98 44.40
CA ILE A 689 9.24 -8.75 45.84
C ILE A 689 7.98 -9.35 46.46
N THR A 690 8.03 -9.69 47.75
CA THR A 690 6.91 -10.34 48.45
C THR A 690 5.63 -9.48 48.46
N THR A 691 5.75 -8.14 48.53
CA THR A 691 4.60 -7.24 48.58
C THR A 691 4.94 -5.92 47.90
N LEU A 692 4.17 -5.54 46.86
CA LEU A 692 4.31 -4.27 46.16
C LEU A 692 3.29 -3.26 46.71
N ASN A 693 3.76 -2.31 47.52
CA ASN A 693 2.97 -1.21 48.07
C ASN A 693 3.67 0.14 47.79
N GLU A 694 3.04 1.26 48.13
CA GLU A 694 3.59 2.60 47.88
C GLU A 694 4.96 2.81 48.53
N LYS A 695 5.19 2.25 49.73
CA LYS A 695 6.48 2.29 50.41
C LYS A 695 7.56 1.56 49.61
N ALA A 696 7.27 0.34 49.14
CA ALA A 696 8.18 -0.42 48.30
C ALA A 696 8.50 0.31 46.99
N ILE A 697 7.51 0.92 46.34
CA ILE A 697 7.71 1.72 45.12
C ILE A 697 8.63 2.93 45.43
N SER A 698 8.42 3.60 46.56
CA SER A 698 9.28 4.70 47.02
C SER A 698 10.72 4.25 47.27
N ASP A 699 10.91 3.13 47.98
CA ASP A 699 12.24 2.59 48.28
C ASP A 699 12.97 2.15 46.99
N ILE A 700 12.27 1.50 46.06
CA ILE A 700 12.81 1.12 44.76
C ILE A 700 13.23 2.35 43.96
N THR A 701 12.38 3.36 43.90
CA THR A 701 12.67 4.61 43.15
C THR A 701 13.85 5.37 43.77
N LYS A 702 14.05 5.27 45.09
CA LYS A 702 15.18 5.88 45.81
C LYS A 702 16.53 5.24 45.49
N TYR A 703 16.60 3.92 45.39
CA TYR A 703 17.87 3.19 45.24
C TYR A 703 18.24 2.84 43.80
N VAL A 704 17.27 2.77 42.88
CA VAL A 704 17.54 2.51 41.47
C VAL A 704 18.18 3.72 40.80
N LYS A 705 19.28 3.50 40.07
CA LYS A 705 19.99 4.57 39.32
C LYS A 705 19.07 5.27 38.32
N SER A 706 19.33 6.55 38.09
CA SER A 706 18.59 7.38 37.12
C SER A 706 18.62 6.80 35.70
N THR A 707 19.68 6.06 35.36
CA THR A 707 19.91 5.40 34.07
C THR A 707 18.91 4.28 33.76
N VAL A 708 18.24 3.72 34.77
CA VAL A 708 17.20 2.70 34.56
C VAL A 708 15.94 3.38 34.06
N THR A 709 15.58 3.09 32.81
CA THR A 709 14.42 3.64 32.09
C THR A 709 13.19 2.76 32.25
N THR A 710 13.38 1.45 32.42
CA THR A 710 12.28 0.49 32.59
C THR A 710 12.50 -0.32 33.87
N ILE A 711 11.52 -0.28 34.77
CA ILE A 711 11.51 -1.09 36.00
C ILE A 711 10.24 -1.94 35.99
N THR A 712 10.41 -3.26 35.97
CA THR A 712 9.32 -4.23 36.08
C THR A 712 9.42 -4.93 37.43
N VAL A 713 8.37 -4.83 38.25
CA VAL A 713 8.31 -5.47 39.56
C VAL A 713 7.07 -6.34 39.62
N ASN A 714 7.22 -7.63 39.98
CA ASN A 714 6.09 -8.58 40.00
C ASN A 714 5.29 -8.62 38.69
N ASN A 715 5.99 -8.50 37.54
CA ASN A 715 5.43 -8.38 36.18
C ASN A 715 4.63 -7.09 35.91
N GLU A 716 4.68 -6.09 36.79
CA GLU A 716 4.06 -4.77 36.59
C GLU A 716 5.14 -3.71 36.32
N GLN A 717 4.95 -2.88 35.29
CA GLN A 717 5.86 -1.77 35.03
C GLN A 717 5.58 -0.59 35.97
N ILE A 718 6.59 -0.20 36.75
CA ILE A 718 6.52 0.99 37.59
C ILE A 718 6.80 2.21 36.69
N ARG A 719 5.76 3.02 36.41
CA ARG A 719 5.94 4.31 35.73
C ARG A 719 6.71 5.25 36.65
N LYS A 720 7.97 5.52 36.32
CA LYS A 720 8.76 6.60 36.93
C LYS A 720 8.00 7.90 36.66
N LYS A 721 7.37 8.50 37.68
CA LYS A 721 6.95 9.91 37.59
C LYS A 721 8.25 10.69 37.46
N ILE A 722 8.56 11.12 36.23
CA ILE A 722 9.67 12.03 35.96
C ILE A 722 9.29 13.34 36.67
N ASN A 723 9.96 13.61 37.79
CA ASN A 723 10.14 14.97 38.29
C ASN A 723 11.53 15.43 37.88
#